data_AF-A0AAP0ELF0-F1
#
_entry.id   AF-A0AAP0ELF0-F1
#
_cell.length_a   1.000
_cell.length_b   1.000
_cell.length_c   1.000
_cell.angle_alpha   90.00
_cell.angle_beta   90.00
_cell.angle_gamma   90.00
#
_symmetry.space_group_name_H-M   'P 1'
#
loop_
_entity.id
_entity.type
_entity.pdbx_description
1 polymer ?
#
loop_
_entity_poly.entity_id
_entity_poly.type
_entity_poly.pdbx_seq_one_letter_code
_entity_poly.pdbx_strand_id
1 'polypeptide(L)'
;MGLKEGNTDDDRSPSSASSENGNSEPHLSKGDILAKKHILLLHAGGDSKRVPWANPMGKVFLPLPYLAADDPDGPVPLLFDHILAIASCSRQAFKNEGGIFIMTGDVLPCFDASSLTLPEDSSCIITVPITLDIASNHGVIVASKSAYVGKTFSLSLVENLLQKPSLKELVDNQAILHDGRTLLDTGIIAMSLYEDMVAAWVPAKHEWLNSRPLGKELVKGLGSRKMFSYCAYDLSFLHFGTSTEILDHLGWSDSTLVGRRHLCSIPATTASDIASSAIILSSKVAPGVSVGEDSLVYDSSLSGGIQIGSRAIVVGVNIPQEVDDGTAGDSFRFILPDRHCLWEVPLVGHSERVIVYCGLHDNPKISYSKGGTFCEKPWRNVLLDLGIHEDELWSASGVQEKCLWNAKIFPISSYPKMLRLTMWWMGVGNDGNSMLPFWRSSQRISLEELHRSIDFSQICLSSSNHQADLAAGIARACVNYGLLGRNLSQLFEEILQKEVTGVKICKDFLDLCPNLEAQNSRVLPQSRIYQVIVDLLQACGEETKAASIEHKVWAAVADETASAVKYGFEDSSKSILPSVSASTDGSTNFPFSARKTRVELPVRVDFVGGWSDTPPWSLERSGCVLNMAISLEGSLPIGATVETTSNAGVHIFDDDGNQLFIEDPKSIAPPFDHDDYFRLVKAALLVSGVVHHKIVQSSGLQIRTWAKVPRGSGLGTSSILAAAVVKGLLQIIEGDDSNENVARLVLVLEQIMGTGGGWQDQIGGLYPGIKFTSSFPGLPLRLQVIPLVASLQLVSELEQRLLVVFTGQVRLANQVLQKVVTRYLRRDNLLISSIKRLAELAKIGREAFMNCDIDELGQIMLEAWRLHQELDPYCSNEFVDRLFEFADPFCCGYKLVGAGGGGFALLLAKNGNSAKELKESLQTSSSFDVKIYSWNICLE
;
A
#
# COMPACT_ATOMS: atom_id res chain seq x y z
N MET A 1 45.44 0.24 -20.66
CA MET A 1 46.67 0.11 -21.47
C MET A 1 46.40 -0.93 -22.56
N GLY A 2 46.48 -0.54 -23.83
CA GLY A 2 46.77 -1.44 -24.97
C GLY A 2 45.67 -2.35 -25.53
N LEU A 3 45.03 -1.87 -26.60
CA LEU A 3 44.29 -2.63 -27.63
C LEU A 3 45.14 -3.73 -28.29
N LYS A 4 44.49 -4.82 -28.74
CA LYS A 4 44.87 -5.55 -29.96
C LYS A 4 43.64 -6.10 -30.68
N GLU A 5 43.39 -5.57 -31.87
CA GLU A 5 42.57 -6.15 -32.92
C GLU A 5 43.24 -7.40 -33.52
N GLY A 6 42.43 -8.31 -34.05
CA GLY A 6 42.85 -9.45 -34.85
C GLY A 6 41.67 -10.07 -35.57
N ASN A 7 41.38 -9.56 -36.78
CA ASN A 7 40.55 -10.22 -37.79
C ASN A 7 41.22 -11.51 -38.26
N THR A 8 40.45 -12.59 -38.38
CA THR A 8 40.59 -13.57 -39.48
C THR A 8 39.25 -14.26 -39.67
N ASP A 9 38.68 -14.09 -40.87
CA ASP A 9 37.68 -14.95 -41.48
C ASP A 9 38.12 -16.41 -41.40
N ASP A 10 37.22 -17.32 -41.03
CA ASP A 10 37.29 -18.67 -41.54
C ASP A 10 35.89 -19.28 -41.68
N ASP A 11 35.65 -19.66 -42.93
CA ASP A 11 34.41 -20.08 -43.55
C ASP A 11 34.20 -21.57 -43.25
N ARG A 12 33.22 -21.92 -42.40
CA ARG A 12 32.75 -23.31 -42.24
C ARG A 12 31.25 -23.36 -41.99
N SER A 13 30.51 -23.55 -43.07
CA SER A 13 29.22 -24.23 -43.04
C SER A 13 29.36 -25.64 -42.46
N PRO A 14 28.36 -26.13 -41.71
CA PRO A 14 27.84 -27.44 -42.06
C PRO A 14 26.31 -27.52 -42.06
N SER A 15 25.84 -28.21 -43.10
CA SER A 15 24.72 -29.16 -43.13
C SER A 15 23.33 -28.71 -42.64
N SER A 16 22.47 -28.55 -43.64
CA SER A 16 21.03 -28.70 -43.59
C SER A 16 20.58 -30.03 -42.96
N ALA A 17 19.77 -29.95 -41.92
CA ALA A 17 18.78 -30.97 -41.56
C ALA A 17 17.47 -30.23 -41.24
N SER A 18 16.50 -30.44 -42.12
CA SER A 18 15.14 -29.92 -42.05
C SER A 18 14.33 -30.60 -40.95
N SER A 19 13.70 -29.81 -40.09
CA SER A 19 12.43 -30.18 -39.46
C SER A 19 11.53 -28.94 -39.42
N GLU A 20 10.48 -29.01 -40.23
CA GLU A 20 9.36 -28.08 -40.28
C GLU A 20 8.56 -28.16 -38.98
N ASN A 21 8.40 -27.01 -38.31
CA ASN A 21 7.17 -26.52 -37.68
C ASN A 21 7.53 -25.28 -36.85
N GLY A 22 7.83 -24.19 -37.55
CA GLY A 22 7.87 -22.86 -36.94
C GLY A 22 6.60 -22.13 -37.34
N ASN A 23 5.69 -21.93 -36.38
CA ASN A 23 4.73 -20.84 -36.45
C ASN A 23 5.53 -19.57 -36.74
N SER A 24 5.42 -19.05 -37.96
CA SER A 24 5.87 -17.70 -38.26
C SER A 24 4.93 -16.74 -37.53
N GLU A 25 5.25 -16.43 -36.28
CA GLU A 25 4.72 -15.22 -35.65
C GLU A 25 5.01 -14.06 -36.61
N PRO A 26 4.01 -13.23 -36.97
CA PRO A 26 4.28 -12.09 -37.80
C PRO A 26 5.32 -11.23 -37.07
N HIS A 27 6.42 -10.89 -37.74
CA HIS A 27 7.35 -9.89 -37.24
C HIS A 27 6.57 -8.58 -37.08
N LEU A 28 6.04 -8.32 -35.88
CA LEU A 28 5.45 -7.03 -35.53
C LEU A 28 6.52 -5.97 -35.80
N SER A 29 6.16 -4.93 -36.55
CA SER A 29 7.06 -3.81 -36.74
C SER A 29 7.37 -3.19 -35.37
N LYS A 30 8.54 -2.54 -35.20
CA LYS A 30 8.84 -1.80 -33.95
C LYS A 30 7.75 -0.77 -33.60
N GLY A 31 7.01 -0.28 -34.60
CA GLY A 31 5.85 0.60 -34.42
C GLY A 31 4.65 -0.10 -33.76
N ASP A 32 4.34 -1.33 -34.16
CA ASP A 32 3.22 -2.11 -33.59
C ASP A 32 3.49 -2.51 -32.12
N ILE A 33 4.76 -2.67 -31.74
CA ILE A 33 5.17 -2.93 -30.35
C ILE A 33 4.99 -1.68 -29.48
N LEU A 34 5.31 -0.49 -30.00
CA LEU A 34 5.14 0.77 -29.27
C LEU A 34 3.66 1.15 -29.13
N ALA A 35 2.84 0.85 -30.14
CA ALA A 35 1.40 1.10 -30.12
C ALA A 35 0.63 0.30 -29.05
N LYS A 36 1.25 -0.75 -28.48
CA LYS A 36 0.67 -1.56 -27.40
C LYS A 36 1.26 -1.27 -26.02
N LYS A 37 2.25 -0.37 -25.93
CA LYS A 37 2.94 -0.06 -24.66
C LYS A 37 2.44 1.24 -24.06
N HIS A 38 2.25 1.23 -22.75
CA HIS A 38 2.15 2.45 -21.96
C HIS A 38 3.54 2.90 -21.54
N ILE A 39 3.88 4.14 -21.85
CA ILE A 39 5.20 4.71 -21.61
C ILE A 39 5.02 5.92 -20.71
N LEU A 40 5.54 5.86 -19.49
CA LEU A 40 5.76 7.05 -18.68
C LEU A 40 7.11 7.64 -19.10
N LEU A 41 7.10 8.89 -19.55
CA LEU A 41 8.31 9.65 -19.76
C LEU A 41 8.40 10.77 -18.73
N LEU A 42 9.43 10.69 -17.90
CA LEU A 42 9.67 11.65 -16.85
C LEU A 42 10.82 12.57 -17.25
N HIS A 43 10.50 13.86 -17.42
CA HIS A 43 11.51 14.87 -17.65
C HIS A 43 12.27 15.13 -16.34
N ALA A 44 13.58 14.81 -16.32
CA ALA A 44 14.44 14.97 -15.15
C ALA A 44 14.68 16.44 -14.72
N GLY A 45 14.26 17.41 -15.55
CA GLY A 45 14.54 18.83 -15.37
C GLY A 45 15.94 19.21 -15.83
N GLY A 46 16.31 20.49 -15.64
CA GLY A 46 17.71 20.92 -15.79
C GLY A 46 18.57 20.53 -14.57
N ASP A 47 19.81 21.04 -14.49
CA ASP A 47 20.78 20.79 -13.39
C ASP A 47 20.30 21.14 -11.97
N SER A 48 19.04 21.51 -11.74
CA SER A 48 18.44 21.73 -10.42
C SER A 48 19.24 22.66 -9.49
N LYS A 49 19.98 23.62 -10.07
CA LYS A 49 20.94 24.47 -9.34
C LYS A 49 20.36 25.25 -8.17
N ARG A 50 19.04 25.47 -8.11
CA ARG A 50 18.35 26.20 -7.02
C ARG A 50 17.98 25.30 -5.82
N VAL A 51 18.22 24.00 -5.93
CA VAL A 51 18.05 23.01 -4.85
C VAL A 51 19.32 22.15 -4.81
N PRO A 52 20.48 22.73 -4.49
CA PRO A 52 21.77 22.06 -4.65
C PRO A 52 21.94 20.83 -3.73
N TRP A 53 21.27 20.80 -2.58
CA TRP A 53 21.28 19.65 -1.66
C TRP A 53 20.51 18.44 -2.19
N ALA A 54 19.48 18.65 -3.01
CA ALA A 54 18.69 17.57 -3.62
C ALA A 54 19.25 17.14 -4.99
N ASN A 55 20.17 17.92 -5.58
CA ASN A 55 20.78 17.61 -6.88
C ASN A 55 21.49 16.25 -6.90
N PRO A 56 22.30 15.86 -5.88
CA PRO A 56 22.97 14.55 -5.87
C PRO A 56 22.02 13.36 -5.92
N MET A 57 20.83 13.49 -5.35
CA MET A 57 19.84 12.41 -5.36
C MET A 57 18.90 12.52 -6.57
N GLY A 58 18.62 13.74 -7.03
CA GLY A 58 17.61 14.06 -8.03
C GLY A 58 16.28 14.46 -7.37
N LYS A 59 15.64 15.52 -7.88
CA LYS A 59 14.39 16.06 -7.29
C LYS A 59 13.24 15.06 -7.27
N VAL A 60 13.19 14.15 -8.24
CA VAL A 60 12.15 13.12 -8.31
C VAL A 60 12.25 12.12 -7.15
N PHE A 61 13.42 12.04 -6.49
CA PHE A 61 13.61 11.18 -5.33
C PHE A 61 13.44 11.95 -4.02
N LEU A 62 12.86 13.16 -4.04
CA LEU A 62 12.54 13.87 -2.81
C LEU A 62 11.52 13.06 -1.98
N PRO A 63 11.75 12.88 -0.67
CA PRO A 63 10.83 12.16 0.19
C PRO A 63 9.59 13.00 0.50
N LEU A 64 8.42 12.37 0.46
CA LEU A 64 7.09 12.95 0.67
C LEU A 64 6.40 12.31 1.88
N PRO A 65 6.73 12.73 3.11
CA PRO A 65 6.24 12.10 4.35
C PRO A 65 4.72 12.10 4.50
N TYR A 66 4.01 13.07 3.94
CA TYR A 66 2.54 13.11 4.02
C TYR A 66 1.85 12.06 3.14
N LEU A 67 2.56 11.42 2.20
CA LEU A 67 2.05 10.31 1.39
C LEU A 67 2.24 8.94 2.05
N ALA A 68 3.02 8.84 3.13
CA ALA A 68 3.32 7.58 3.83
C ALA A 68 2.12 6.96 4.57
N ALA A 69 0.92 7.56 4.47
CA ALA A 69 -0.30 7.12 5.13
C ALA A 69 -0.08 6.83 6.65
N ASP A 70 -0.73 5.81 7.18
CA ASP A 70 -0.66 5.38 8.58
C ASP A 70 0.61 4.57 8.92
N ASP A 71 1.55 4.40 7.97
CA ASP A 71 2.71 3.52 8.05
C ASP A 71 3.96 4.23 8.61
N PRO A 72 4.30 4.06 9.90
CA PRO A 72 5.48 4.69 10.49
C PRO A 72 6.80 3.96 10.19
N ASP A 73 6.72 2.74 9.63
CA ASP A 73 7.84 1.81 9.46
C ASP A 73 8.23 1.60 8.00
N GLY A 74 7.31 1.90 7.08
CA GLY A 74 7.54 1.80 5.66
C GLY A 74 8.45 2.90 5.13
N PRO A 75 9.08 2.66 3.97
CA PRO A 75 9.87 3.68 3.31
C PRO A 75 9.00 4.91 3.05
N VAL A 76 9.59 6.10 3.27
CA VAL A 76 8.92 7.35 2.95
C VAL A 76 8.70 7.39 1.43
N PRO A 77 7.45 7.50 0.93
CA PRO A 77 7.20 7.57 -0.50
C PRO A 77 7.94 8.74 -1.12
N LEU A 78 8.49 8.53 -2.31
CA LEU A 78 9.21 9.55 -3.06
C LEU A 78 8.25 10.27 -4.01
N LEU A 79 8.66 11.44 -4.49
CA LEU A 79 7.97 12.12 -5.58
C LEU A 79 7.79 11.23 -6.81
N PHE A 80 8.77 10.37 -7.09
CA PHE A 80 8.71 9.36 -8.15
C PHE A 80 7.57 8.36 -7.94
N ASP A 81 7.37 7.86 -6.72
CA ASP A 81 6.34 6.87 -6.42
C ASP A 81 4.94 7.45 -6.67
N HIS A 82 4.75 8.72 -6.30
CA HIS A 82 3.50 9.44 -6.56
C HIS A 82 3.26 9.67 -8.06
N ILE A 83 4.30 10.08 -8.79
CA ILE A 83 4.24 10.24 -10.24
C ILE A 83 3.87 8.90 -10.91
N LEU A 84 4.49 7.81 -10.47
CA LEU A 84 4.20 6.47 -10.98
C LEU A 84 2.75 6.05 -10.70
N ALA A 85 2.24 6.33 -9.50
CA ALA A 85 0.85 6.05 -9.13
C ALA A 85 -0.14 6.78 -10.05
N ILE A 86 0.05 8.09 -10.26
CA ILE A 86 -0.78 8.90 -11.14
C ILE A 86 -0.70 8.41 -12.58
N ALA A 87 0.51 8.16 -13.08
CA ALA A 87 0.72 7.65 -14.44
C ALA A 87 0.03 6.30 -14.64
N SER A 88 0.06 5.41 -13.64
CA SER A 88 -0.63 4.13 -13.68
C SER A 88 -2.15 4.29 -13.82
N CYS A 89 -2.76 5.18 -13.02
CA CYS A 89 -4.19 5.50 -13.11
C CYS A 89 -4.57 6.11 -14.47
N SER A 90 -3.70 6.95 -15.04
CA SER A 90 -3.94 7.59 -16.35
C SER A 90 -4.09 6.61 -17.52
N ARG A 91 -3.70 5.33 -17.36
CA ARG A 91 -3.89 4.28 -18.39
C ARG A 91 -5.33 4.13 -18.83
N GLN A 92 -6.29 4.37 -17.93
CA GLN A 92 -7.72 4.33 -18.25
C GLN A 92 -8.11 5.37 -19.30
N ALA A 93 -7.46 6.53 -19.29
CA ALA A 93 -7.67 7.59 -20.28
C ALA A 93 -7.29 7.15 -21.71
N PHE A 94 -6.39 6.18 -21.82
CA PHE A 94 -5.97 5.56 -23.09
C PHE A 94 -6.79 4.31 -23.44
N LYS A 95 -7.92 4.05 -22.77
CA LYS A 95 -8.74 2.85 -22.97
C LYS A 95 -7.93 1.54 -22.86
N ASN A 96 -6.88 1.52 -22.03
CA ASN A 96 -5.91 0.42 -21.91
C ASN A 96 -5.14 0.06 -23.21
N GLU A 97 -5.14 0.95 -24.21
CA GLU A 97 -4.29 0.88 -25.41
C GLU A 97 -2.96 1.60 -25.18
N GLY A 98 -1.98 1.45 -26.08
CA GLY A 98 -0.68 2.11 -25.91
C GLY A 98 -0.77 3.65 -25.91
N GLY A 99 0.09 4.29 -25.13
CA GLY A 99 0.07 5.74 -24.93
C GLY A 99 1.29 6.24 -24.16
N ILE A 100 1.61 7.53 -24.31
CA ILE A 100 2.72 8.18 -23.62
C ILE A 100 2.16 9.22 -22.64
N PHE A 101 2.55 9.09 -21.38
CA PHE A 101 2.27 10.07 -20.35
C PHE A 101 3.58 10.77 -19.97
N ILE A 102 3.62 12.09 -20.13
CA ILE A 102 4.80 12.91 -19.85
C ILE A 102 4.55 13.69 -18.56
N MET A 103 5.53 13.69 -17.67
CA MET A 103 5.50 14.46 -16.42
C MET A 103 6.85 15.10 -16.14
N THR A 104 6.86 16.13 -15.29
CA THR A 104 8.09 16.78 -14.81
C THR A 104 8.48 16.25 -13.44
N GLY A 105 9.77 15.94 -13.24
CA GLY A 105 10.30 15.42 -11.98
C GLY A 105 10.44 16.42 -10.83
N ASP A 106 9.95 17.64 -10.97
CA ASP A 106 9.95 18.68 -9.94
C ASP A 106 8.56 19.26 -9.63
N VAL A 107 7.50 18.58 -10.06
CA VAL A 107 6.11 18.91 -9.77
C VAL A 107 5.45 17.71 -9.12
N LEU A 108 4.73 17.95 -8.03
CA LEU A 108 3.76 17.01 -7.50
C LEU A 108 2.36 17.42 -7.97
N PRO A 109 1.76 16.68 -8.90
CA PRO A 109 0.35 16.87 -9.22
C PRO A 109 -0.51 16.08 -8.25
N CYS A 110 -1.54 16.69 -7.68
CA CYS A 110 -2.54 15.98 -6.90
C CYS A 110 -3.90 16.12 -7.57
N PHE A 111 -4.35 15.08 -8.29
CA PHE A 111 -5.66 15.01 -8.91
C PHE A 111 -6.05 13.54 -9.19
N ASP A 112 -7.34 13.28 -9.39
CA ASP A 112 -7.83 11.95 -9.78
C ASP A 112 -7.60 11.70 -11.28
N ALA A 113 -6.50 11.02 -11.60
CA ALA A 113 -6.14 10.67 -12.97
C ALA A 113 -6.99 9.54 -13.58
N SER A 114 -7.79 8.82 -12.79
CA SER A 114 -8.72 7.80 -13.32
C SER A 114 -9.87 8.43 -14.12
N SER A 115 -10.27 9.64 -13.73
CA SER A 115 -11.29 10.44 -14.42
C SER A 115 -10.79 11.13 -15.70
N LEU A 116 -9.50 11.02 -16.02
CA LEU A 116 -8.90 11.67 -17.17
C LEU A 116 -9.52 11.14 -18.48
N THR A 117 -9.99 12.05 -19.32
CA THR A 117 -10.52 11.71 -20.65
C THR A 117 -9.72 12.40 -21.74
N LEU A 118 -9.32 11.63 -22.74
CA LEU A 118 -8.55 12.12 -23.88
C LEU A 118 -9.40 12.01 -25.15
N PRO A 119 -9.43 13.04 -26.01
CA PRO A 119 -10.06 12.92 -27.32
C PRO A 119 -9.30 11.92 -28.19
N GLU A 120 -10.02 11.18 -29.03
CA GLU A 120 -9.42 10.19 -29.93
C GLU A 120 -8.35 10.81 -30.85
N ASP A 121 -7.24 10.09 -31.02
CA ASP A 121 -6.09 10.49 -31.85
C ASP A 121 -5.52 11.90 -31.59
N SER A 122 -5.65 12.39 -30.35
CA SER A 122 -5.24 13.75 -29.97
C SER A 122 -4.22 13.77 -28.82
N SER A 123 -3.57 14.93 -28.66
CA SER A 123 -2.65 15.21 -27.56
C SER A 123 -3.26 16.24 -26.62
N CYS A 124 -3.03 16.08 -25.32
CA CYS A 124 -3.61 16.95 -24.30
C CYS A 124 -2.58 17.45 -23.29
N ILE A 125 -2.58 18.75 -23.02
CA ILE A 125 -1.88 19.36 -21.89
C ILE A 125 -2.85 19.43 -20.72
N ILE A 126 -2.45 18.88 -19.58
CA ILE A 126 -3.21 19.05 -18.35
C ILE A 126 -2.89 20.44 -17.79
N THR A 127 -3.92 21.22 -17.53
CA THR A 127 -3.81 22.61 -17.07
C THR A 127 -4.64 22.82 -15.82
N VAL A 128 -4.26 23.79 -15.01
CA VAL A 128 -5.01 24.21 -13.81
C VAL A 128 -5.15 25.73 -13.82
N PRO A 129 -6.32 26.30 -13.43
CA PRO A 129 -6.45 27.74 -13.30
C PRO A 129 -5.64 28.24 -12.10
N ILE A 130 -4.69 29.15 -12.35
CA ILE A 130 -3.79 29.69 -11.34
C ILE A 130 -3.83 31.23 -11.31
N THR A 131 -3.36 31.81 -10.21
CA THR A 131 -3.23 33.26 -10.03
C THR A 131 -2.11 33.85 -10.89
N LEU A 132 -2.23 35.15 -11.20
CA LEU A 132 -1.34 35.84 -12.14
C LEU A 132 0.13 35.96 -11.65
N ASP A 133 0.34 35.96 -10.34
CA ASP A 133 1.67 35.98 -9.71
C ASP A 133 2.41 34.67 -9.97
N ILE A 134 1.74 33.52 -9.83
CA ILE A 134 2.31 32.21 -10.18
C ILE A 134 2.51 32.13 -11.69
N ALA A 135 1.52 32.58 -12.49
CA ALA A 135 1.60 32.58 -13.95
C ALA A 135 2.87 33.28 -14.49
N SER A 136 3.33 34.36 -13.83
CA SER A 136 4.53 35.09 -14.24
C SER A 136 5.84 34.29 -14.16
N ASN A 137 5.85 33.22 -13.36
CA ASN A 137 7.02 32.36 -13.14
C ASN A 137 6.99 31.05 -13.95
N HIS A 138 5.87 30.75 -14.60
CA HIS A 138 5.61 29.45 -15.25
C HIS A 138 5.11 29.61 -16.70
N GLY A 139 4.86 28.48 -17.38
CA GLY A 139 4.22 28.47 -18.70
C GLY A 139 2.71 28.69 -18.58
N VAL A 140 2.12 29.42 -19.51
CA VAL A 140 0.67 29.71 -19.54
C VAL A 140 0.10 29.31 -20.90
N ILE A 141 -0.94 28.49 -20.87
CA ILE A 141 -1.69 28.05 -22.04
C ILE A 141 -2.78 29.07 -22.37
N VAL A 142 -2.83 29.46 -23.64
CA VAL A 142 -3.95 30.22 -24.21
C VAL A 142 -4.85 29.23 -24.91
N ALA A 143 -6.03 29.01 -24.34
CA ALA A 143 -7.02 28.08 -24.85
C ALA A 143 -8.13 28.82 -25.62
N SER A 144 -8.68 28.14 -26.63
CA SER A 144 -9.80 28.66 -27.42
C SER A 144 -11.06 28.84 -26.57
N LYS A 145 -11.89 29.81 -26.95
CA LYS A 145 -13.16 30.12 -26.25
C LYS A 145 -14.23 29.05 -26.45
N SER A 146 -14.07 28.17 -27.44
CA SER A 146 -14.94 27.00 -27.62
C SER A 146 -14.41 25.82 -26.79
N ALA A 147 -15.11 25.49 -25.71
CA ALA A 147 -14.75 24.41 -24.79
C ALA A 147 -15.88 23.38 -24.67
N TYR A 148 -15.52 22.10 -24.60
CA TYR A 148 -16.40 21.07 -24.04
C TYR A 148 -16.27 21.10 -22.51
N VAL A 149 -17.39 21.23 -21.80
CA VAL A 149 -17.40 21.35 -20.33
C VAL A 149 -18.01 20.08 -19.73
N GLY A 150 -17.18 19.29 -19.05
CA GLY A 150 -17.61 18.18 -18.20
C GLY A 150 -17.96 18.66 -16.79
N LYS A 151 -18.31 17.73 -15.89
CA LYS A 151 -18.65 18.07 -14.49
C LYS A 151 -17.47 18.63 -13.69
N THR A 152 -16.25 18.13 -13.93
CA THR A 152 -15.03 18.44 -13.16
C THR A 152 -13.86 18.94 -14.01
N PHE A 153 -14.06 19.06 -15.33
CA PHE A 153 -13.02 19.48 -16.26
C PHE A 153 -13.58 20.24 -17.46
N SER A 154 -12.72 20.94 -18.18
CA SER A 154 -13.04 21.48 -19.51
C SER A 154 -11.96 21.18 -20.52
N LEU A 155 -12.36 20.84 -21.74
CA LEU A 155 -11.47 20.53 -22.86
C LEU A 155 -11.56 21.63 -23.93
N SER A 156 -10.43 22.27 -24.24
CA SER A 156 -10.35 23.39 -25.19
C SER A 156 -9.17 23.24 -26.15
N LEU A 157 -9.25 23.76 -27.37
CA LEU A 157 -8.11 23.75 -28.29
C LEU A 157 -7.01 24.71 -27.79
N VAL A 158 -5.74 24.30 -27.84
CA VAL A 158 -4.61 25.17 -27.51
C VAL A 158 -4.33 26.11 -28.69
N GLU A 159 -4.41 27.41 -28.47
CA GLU A 159 -4.13 28.45 -29.47
C GLU A 159 -2.69 28.98 -29.34
N ASN A 160 -2.17 29.10 -28.12
CA ASN A 160 -0.82 29.60 -27.86
C ASN A 160 -0.24 29.09 -26.52
N LEU A 161 1.08 29.18 -26.35
CA LEU A 161 1.82 28.92 -25.11
C LEU A 161 2.79 30.07 -24.83
N LEU A 162 2.60 30.72 -23.68
CA LEU A 162 3.42 31.83 -23.20
C LEU A 162 4.39 31.34 -22.13
N GLN A 163 5.65 31.74 -22.19
CA GLN A 163 6.68 31.31 -21.22
C GLN A 163 7.02 32.47 -20.28
N LYS A 164 6.70 32.33 -18.99
CA LYS A 164 6.94 33.36 -17.96
C LYS A 164 6.45 34.75 -18.38
N PRO A 165 5.18 34.86 -18.82
CA PRO A 165 4.68 36.10 -19.38
C PRO A 165 4.56 37.20 -18.32
N SER A 166 4.80 38.43 -18.76
CA SER A 166 4.38 39.62 -18.04
C SER A 166 2.85 39.76 -18.06
N LEU A 167 2.30 40.53 -17.11
CA LEU A 167 0.87 40.86 -17.07
C LEU A 167 0.37 41.44 -18.41
N LYS A 168 1.21 42.24 -19.08
CA LYS A 168 0.89 42.82 -20.38
C LYS A 168 0.73 41.75 -21.46
N GLU A 169 1.66 40.80 -21.53
CA GLU A 169 1.60 39.70 -22.50
C GLU A 169 0.37 38.80 -22.27
N LEU A 170 -0.02 38.58 -21.02
CA LEU A 170 -1.24 37.83 -20.69
C LEU A 170 -2.50 38.49 -21.24
N VAL A 171 -2.60 39.82 -21.10
CA VAL A 171 -3.73 40.60 -21.62
C VAL A 171 -3.72 40.63 -23.15
N ASP A 172 -2.58 40.94 -23.75
CA ASP A 172 -2.43 41.08 -25.21
C ASP A 172 -2.77 39.77 -25.95
N ASN A 173 -2.49 38.62 -25.33
CA ASN A 173 -2.78 37.29 -25.88
C ASN A 173 -4.13 36.70 -25.43
N GLN A 174 -4.97 37.45 -24.71
CA GLN A 174 -6.26 36.97 -24.17
C GLN A 174 -6.12 35.69 -23.30
N ALA A 175 -5.04 35.58 -22.54
CA ALA A 175 -4.74 34.39 -21.72
C ALA A 175 -5.52 34.34 -20.39
N ILE A 176 -6.16 35.44 -20.00
CA ILE A 176 -6.88 35.57 -18.73
C ILE A 176 -8.33 35.06 -18.90
N LEU A 177 -8.71 34.11 -18.06
CA LEU A 177 -10.03 33.52 -17.98
C LEU A 177 -11.06 34.50 -17.37
N HIS A 178 -12.34 34.16 -17.47
CA HIS A 178 -13.44 34.99 -16.98
C HIS A 178 -13.42 35.22 -15.46
N ASP A 179 -12.76 34.34 -14.71
CA ASP A 179 -12.60 34.42 -13.25
C ASP A 179 -11.31 35.15 -12.82
N GLY A 180 -10.56 35.71 -13.76
CA GLY A 180 -9.32 36.45 -13.51
C GLY A 180 -8.06 35.59 -13.36
N ARG A 181 -8.16 34.26 -13.54
CA ARG A 181 -7.02 33.33 -13.51
C ARG A 181 -6.48 33.04 -14.91
N THR A 182 -5.38 32.31 -14.99
CA THR A 182 -4.78 31.84 -16.25
C THR A 182 -4.58 30.33 -16.22
N LEU A 183 -4.59 29.65 -17.37
CA LEU A 183 -4.33 28.21 -17.45
C LEU A 183 -2.82 27.94 -17.36
N LEU A 184 -2.39 27.40 -16.24
CA LEU A 184 -1.01 26.99 -16.02
C LEU A 184 -0.67 25.78 -16.88
N ASP A 185 0.46 25.82 -17.59
CA ASP A 185 1.10 24.62 -18.13
C ASP A 185 1.74 23.84 -16.98
N THR A 186 1.13 22.71 -16.63
CA THR A 186 1.62 21.85 -15.53
C THR A 186 2.85 21.04 -15.91
N GLY A 187 3.23 21.00 -17.20
CA GLY A 187 4.24 20.09 -17.72
C GLY A 187 3.77 18.64 -17.81
N ILE A 188 2.49 18.38 -17.54
CA ILE A 188 1.87 17.07 -17.71
C ILE A 188 1.20 17.01 -19.08
N ILE A 189 1.65 16.07 -19.90
CA ILE A 189 1.14 15.92 -21.26
C ILE A 189 0.79 14.46 -21.49
N ALA A 190 -0.46 14.21 -21.85
CA ALA A 190 -0.92 12.91 -22.30
C ALA A 190 -0.98 12.91 -23.83
N MET A 191 -0.27 11.99 -24.49
CA MET A 191 -0.17 11.97 -25.94
C MET A 191 0.05 10.56 -26.47
N SER A 192 -0.14 10.38 -27.77
CA SER A 192 0.18 9.14 -28.43
C SER A 192 1.61 9.05 -29.00
N LEU A 193 2.46 10.11 -29.05
CA LEU A 193 3.93 10.06 -29.39
C LEU A 193 4.65 11.44 -29.27
N TYR A 194 5.99 11.45 -29.05
CA TYR A 194 6.81 12.28 -28.12
C TYR A 194 7.54 13.60 -28.56
N GLU A 195 7.59 14.58 -27.63
CA GLU A 195 8.36 15.85 -27.40
C GLU A 195 8.81 16.78 -28.53
N ASP A 196 9.61 16.31 -29.45
CA ASP A 196 10.06 17.08 -30.61
C ASP A 196 8.85 17.42 -31.52
N MET A 197 7.79 16.62 -31.34
CA MET A 197 6.45 16.71 -31.87
C MET A 197 5.61 17.87 -31.30
N VAL A 198 5.82 18.26 -30.04
CA VAL A 198 5.01 19.30 -29.36
C VAL A 198 5.28 20.69 -29.91
N ALA A 199 6.55 21.01 -30.16
CA ALA A 199 6.91 22.27 -30.77
C ALA A 199 6.49 22.35 -32.26
N ALA A 200 6.32 21.19 -32.92
CA ALA A 200 5.86 21.08 -34.30
C ALA A 200 4.34 21.22 -34.47
N TRP A 201 3.56 21.20 -33.38
CA TRP A 201 2.10 21.36 -33.37
C TRP A 201 1.62 22.79 -33.12
N VAL A 202 2.48 23.66 -32.60
CA VAL A 202 2.13 25.06 -32.30
C VAL A 202 2.66 25.94 -33.42
N PRO A 203 1.81 26.46 -34.33
CA PRO A 203 2.25 27.21 -35.51
C PRO A 203 3.16 28.39 -35.19
N ALA A 204 2.95 29.03 -34.03
CA ALA A 204 3.75 30.16 -33.55
C ALA A 204 5.20 29.79 -33.13
N LYS A 205 5.54 28.49 -33.03
CA LYS A 205 6.87 28.00 -32.60
C LYS A 205 7.67 27.33 -33.71
N HIS A 206 7.08 27.16 -34.90
CA HIS A 206 7.73 26.48 -36.04
C HIS A 206 9.06 27.15 -36.44
N GLU A 207 9.14 28.48 -36.35
CA GLU A 207 10.31 29.25 -36.82
C GLU A 207 11.57 28.97 -35.98
N TRP A 208 11.43 28.88 -34.66
CA TRP A 208 12.53 28.50 -33.77
C TRP A 208 12.83 27.00 -33.83
N LEU A 209 11.82 26.13 -33.93
CA LEU A 209 12.03 24.68 -33.95
C LEU A 209 12.78 24.22 -35.21
N ASN A 210 12.54 24.88 -36.36
CA ASN A 210 13.26 24.61 -37.61
C ASN A 210 14.79 24.76 -37.51
N SER A 211 15.30 25.43 -36.47
CA SER A 211 16.74 25.60 -36.21
C SER A 211 17.36 24.48 -35.36
N ARG A 212 16.54 23.58 -34.79
CA ARG A 212 16.98 22.42 -33.99
C ARG A 212 17.22 21.18 -34.88
N PRO A 213 18.03 20.21 -34.42
CA PRO A 213 18.09 18.87 -35.03
C PRO A 213 16.69 18.26 -35.13
N LEU A 214 16.34 17.59 -36.25
CA LEU A 214 15.02 16.99 -36.55
C LEU A 214 13.82 17.96 -36.68
N GLY A 215 13.95 19.24 -36.30
CA GLY A 215 12.85 20.23 -36.26
C GLY A 215 12.02 20.36 -37.55
N LYS A 216 12.67 20.35 -38.72
CA LYS A 216 11.99 20.43 -40.02
C LYS A 216 11.16 19.20 -40.36
N GLU A 217 11.61 18.02 -39.95
CA GLU A 217 10.88 16.76 -40.16
C GLU A 217 9.66 16.67 -39.24
N LEU A 218 9.80 17.16 -38.01
CA LEU A 218 8.72 17.21 -37.02
C LEU A 218 7.60 18.16 -37.45
N VAL A 219 7.92 19.40 -37.85
CA VAL A 219 6.92 20.37 -38.36
C VAL A 219 6.15 19.80 -39.55
N LYS A 220 6.85 19.12 -40.47
CA LYS A 220 6.25 18.52 -41.67
C LYS A 220 5.33 17.34 -41.35
N GLY A 221 5.71 16.48 -40.40
CA GLY A 221 4.92 15.30 -40.03
C GLY A 221 3.70 15.62 -39.16
N LEU A 222 3.75 16.71 -38.40
CA LEU A 222 2.89 16.89 -37.24
C LEU A 222 2.09 18.19 -37.24
N GLY A 223 2.53 19.25 -37.92
CA GLY A 223 1.85 20.55 -37.92
C GLY A 223 0.40 20.57 -38.43
N SER A 224 -0.15 19.43 -38.86
CA SER A 224 -1.56 19.23 -39.22
C SER A 224 -2.45 18.67 -38.09
N ARG A 225 -1.89 18.19 -36.97
CA ARG A 225 -2.70 17.65 -35.84
C ARG A 225 -2.96 18.71 -34.75
N LYS A 226 -4.01 18.50 -33.95
CA LYS A 226 -4.53 19.44 -32.95
C LYS A 226 -4.08 19.06 -31.54
N MET A 227 -3.84 20.07 -30.69
CA MET A 227 -3.53 19.91 -29.27
C MET A 227 -4.65 20.52 -28.42
N PHE A 228 -5.05 19.82 -27.37
CA PHE A 228 -6.08 20.26 -26.44
C PHE A 228 -5.50 20.58 -25.07
N SER A 229 -6.21 21.42 -24.32
CA SER A 229 -6.01 21.72 -22.92
C SER A 229 -7.13 21.04 -22.14
N TYR A 230 -6.77 20.12 -21.26
CA TYR A 230 -7.64 19.53 -20.26
C TYR A 230 -7.45 20.32 -18.97
N CYS A 231 -8.42 21.17 -18.64
CA CYS A 231 -8.41 21.94 -17.42
C CYS A 231 -8.97 21.08 -16.28
N ALA A 232 -8.11 20.66 -15.36
CA ALA A 232 -8.49 19.92 -14.16
C ALA A 232 -8.68 20.92 -13.00
N TYR A 233 -9.92 21.21 -12.63
CA TYR A 233 -10.21 22.23 -11.61
C TYR A 233 -9.82 21.80 -10.20
N ASP A 234 -9.84 20.49 -9.92
CA ASP A 234 -9.49 19.90 -8.63
C ASP A 234 -8.00 19.59 -8.49
N LEU A 235 -7.18 19.90 -9.52
CA LEU A 235 -5.75 19.64 -9.50
C LEU A 235 -5.04 20.63 -8.58
N SER A 236 -4.29 20.11 -7.61
CA SER A 236 -3.30 20.90 -6.86
C SER A 236 -1.92 20.77 -7.52
N PHE A 237 -1.30 21.92 -7.80
CA PHE A 237 0.02 22.00 -8.42
C PHE A 237 1.05 22.48 -7.39
N LEU A 238 1.94 21.58 -6.96
CA LEU A 238 3.03 21.91 -6.04
C LEU A 238 4.37 21.81 -6.77
N HIS A 239 5.07 22.94 -6.87
CA HIS A 239 6.38 23.03 -7.54
C HIS A 239 7.54 22.95 -6.54
N PHE A 240 8.49 22.05 -6.78
CA PHE A 240 9.70 21.84 -5.98
C PHE A 240 10.88 22.59 -6.63
N GLY A 241 10.73 23.90 -6.79
CA GLY A 241 11.64 24.76 -7.56
C GLY A 241 12.86 25.28 -6.79
N THR A 242 12.71 25.46 -5.48
CA THR A 242 13.67 26.05 -4.53
C THR A 242 13.62 25.33 -3.19
N SER A 243 14.70 25.39 -2.39
CA SER A 243 14.74 24.77 -1.06
C SER A 243 13.63 25.27 -0.12
N THR A 244 13.25 26.54 -0.23
CA THR A 244 12.17 27.14 0.58
C THR A 244 10.81 26.54 0.24
N GLU A 245 10.46 26.45 -1.05
CA GLU A 245 9.20 25.81 -1.50
C GLU A 245 9.10 24.37 -1.01
N ILE A 246 10.22 23.63 -1.03
CA ILE A 246 10.24 22.25 -0.52
C ILE A 246 9.87 22.21 0.96
N LEU A 247 10.48 23.06 1.80
CA LEU A 247 10.14 23.13 3.23
C LEU A 247 8.68 23.56 3.44
N ASP A 248 8.21 24.56 2.69
CA ASP A 248 6.83 25.05 2.81
C ASP A 248 5.81 23.96 2.43
N HIS A 249 6.06 23.19 1.37
CA HIS A 249 5.21 22.05 0.97
C HIS A 249 5.23 20.92 1.99
N LEU A 250 6.39 20.65 2.60
CA LEU A 250 6.53 19.64 3.64
C LEU A 250 5.90 20.07 4.97
N GLY A 251 5.84 21.38 5.26
CA GLY A 251 5.32 21.96 6.49
C GLY A 251 3.83 22.34 6.47
N TRP A 252 3.13 22.11 5.36
CA TRP A 252 1.78 22.65 5.14
C TRP A 252 0.77 22.19 6.22
N SER A 253 0.18 23.17 6.92
CA SER A 253 -0.58 23.05 8.17
C SER A 253 -2.07 22.74 8.03
N ASP A 254 -2.60 22.63 6.80
CA ASP A 254 -4.04 22.48 6.52
C ASP A 254 -4.50 21.02 6.33
N SER A 255 -3.64 20.04 6.62
CA SER A 255 -4.04 18.64 6.55
C SER A 255 -4.41 18.10 7.93
N THR A 256 -5.59 17.50 8.03
CA THR A 256 -5.98 16.51 9.05
C THR A 256 -5.05 15.27 9.06
N LEU A 257 -4.00 15.26 8.23
CA LEU A 257 -2.89 14.33 8.22
C LEU A 257 -1.74 14.95 9.01
N VAL A 258 -1.79 14.76 10.33
CA VAL A 258 -0.64 14.92 11.23
C VAL A 258 0.41 13.86 10.82
N GLY A 259 1.11 14.12 9.72
CA GLY A 259 2.21 13.31 9.23
C GLY A 259 3.24 13.23 10.34
N ARG A 260 3.38 12.04 10.90
CA ARG A 260 4.24 11.77 12.06
C ARG A 260 5.64 12.26 11.69
N ARG A 261 6.13 13.23 12.46
CA ARG A 261 7.41 13.98 12.31
C ARG A 261 8.68 13.11 12.36
N HIS A 262 8.51 11.79 12.49
CA HIS A 262 9.52 10.78 12.66
C HIS A 262 9.13 9.55 11.83
N LEU A 263 9.52 9.52 10.56
CA LEU A 263 9.38 8.33 9.71
C LEU A 263 10.73 7.64 9.61
N CYS A 264 10.76 6.34 9.91
CA CYS A 264 11.98 5.53 9.92
C CYS A 264 13.15 6.18 10.69
N SER A 265 12.89 6.82 11.83
CA SER A 265 13.92 7.50 12.62
C SER A 265 13.99 6.97 14.06
N ILE A 266 15.16 7.15 14.68
CA ILE A 266 15.42 6.80 16.08
C ILE A 266 15.81 8.07 16.83
N PRO A 267 14.83 8.89 17.27
CA PRO A 267 15.11 10.04 18.10
C PRO A 267 15.26 9.63 19.58
N ALA A 268 16.19 10.29 20.27
CA ALA A 268 16.21 10.31 21.72
C ALA A 268 15.10 11.24 22.25
N THR A 269 13.86 10.75 22.24
CA THR A 269 12.65 11.56 22.50
C THR A 269 12.61 12.24 23.87
N THR A 270 13.33 11.73 24.88
CA THR A 270 13.36 12.30 26.23
C THR A 270 14.58 13.18 26.52
N ALA A 271 15.58 13.19 25.64
CA ALA A 271 16.88 13.82 25.92
C ALA A 271 17.38 14.75 24.80
N SER A 272 16.58 14.95 23.75
CA SER A 272 16.87 15.86 22.63
C SER A 272 15.76 16.90 22.49
N ASP A 273 16.14 18.12 22.10
CA ASP A 273 15.22 19.25 21.95
C ASP A 273 14.83 19.41 20.47
N ILE A 274 13.87 18.60 20.04
CA ILE A 274 13.40 18.59 18.64
C ILE A 274 12.09 19.36 18.59
N ALA A 275 12.10 20.49 17.88
CA ALA A 275 10.93 21.31 17.67
C ALA A 275 9.80 20.50 17.04
N SER A 276 8.58 20.84 17.42
CA SER A 276 7.42 20.06 17.04
C SER A 276 7.25 20.05 15.51
N SER A 277 7.44 21.16 14.80
CA SER A 277 7.30 21.19 13.34
C SER A 277 8.50 20.67 12.55
N ALA A 278 9.55 20.19 13.21
CA ALA A 278 10.71 19.59 12.54
C ALA A 278 10.33 18.24 11.88
N ILE A 279 10.95 17.97 10.73
CA ILE A 279 10.70 16.77 9.92
C ILE A 279 11.98 15.93 9.93
N ILE A 280 11.92 14.77 10.59
CA ILE A 280 13.04 13.85 10.74
C ILE A 280 12.72 12.56 9.98
N LEU A 281 13.45 12.32 8.89
CA LEU A 281 13.23 11.20 7.98
C LEU A 281 14.49 10.35 7.92
N SER A 282 14.35 9.04 8.07
CA SER A 282 15.47 8.09 7.89
C SER A 282 16.75 8.57 8.61
N SER A 283 16.63 8.96 9.88
CA SER A 283 17.71 9.63 10.60
C SER A 283 17.81 9.16 12.03
N LYS A 284 19.03 9.17 12.57
CA LYS A 284 19.33 8.88 13.98
C LYS A 284 19.65 10.17 14.70
N VAL A 285 18.95 10.44 15.81
CA VAL A 285 19.19 11.63 16.63
C VAL A 285 19.54 11.20 18.04
N ALA A 286 20.81 11.37 18.42
CA ALA A 286 21.31 11.04 19.74
C ALA A 286 20.88 12.07 20.81
N PRO A 287 20.94 11.71 22.11
CA PRO A 287 20.70 12.64 23.21
C PRO A 287 21.55 13.92 23.12
N GLY A 288 20.96 15.06 23.49
CA GLY A 288 21.63 16.37 23.51
C GLY A 288 21.65 17.12 22.17
N VAL A 289 21.10 16.55 21.10
CA VAL A 289 20.89 17.26 19.83
C VAL A 289 19.66 18.17 19.94
N SER A 290 19.72 19.34 19.30
CA SER A 290 18.56 20.25 19.16
C SER A 290 18.26 20.55 17.69
N VAL A 291 16.98 20.62 17.34
CA VAL A 291 16.50 20.91 15.97
C VAL A 291 15.37 21.93 16.03
N GLY A 292 15.53 23.06 15.34
CA GLY A 292 14.57 24.15 15.29
C GLY A 292 13.33 23.87 14.43
N GLU A 293 12.39 24.82 14.44
CA GLU A 293 11.09 24.73 13.77
C GLU A 293 11.23 24.64 12.24
N ASP A 294 10.34 23.89 11.59
CA ASP A 294 10.22 23.77 10.13
C ASP A 294 11.52 23.36 9.42
N SER A 295 12.37 22.60 10.13
CA SER A 295 13.64 22.08 9.63
C SER A 295 13.49 20.65 9.12
N LEU A 296 14.25 20.29 8.07
CA LEU A 296 14.31 18.95 7.50
C LEU A 296 15.65 18.29 7.84
N VAL A 297 15.60 17.11 8.46
CA VAL A 297 16.75 16.23 8.65
C VAL A 297 16.47 14.91 7.93
N TYR A 298 17.31 14.56 6.96
CA TYR A 298 17.13 13.39 6.11
C TYR A 298 18.42 12.59 5.95
N ASP A 299 18.33 11.26 6.01
CA ASP A 299 19.44 10.32 5.83
C ASP A 299 20.69 10.67 6.67
N SER A 300 20.49 11.10 7.92
CA SER A 300 21.53 11.71 8.75
C SER A 300 21.66 11.05 10.12
N SER A 301 22.88 10.95 10.64
CA SER A 301 23.19 10.50 12.00
C SER A 301 23.79 11.65 12.80
N LEU A 302 22.99 12.22 13.70
CA LEU A 302 23.35 13.41 14.48
C LEU A 302 23.67 13.02 15.93
N SER A 303 24.86 13.40 16.39
CA SER A 303 25.29 13.19 17.78
C SER A 303 26.28 14.29 18.25
N GLY A 304 26.77 14.23 19.49
CA GLY A 304 27.78 15.18 19.97
C GLY A 304 27.25 16.60 20.28
N GLY A 305 25.98 16.75 20.67
CA GLY A 305 25.45 18.05 21.15
C GLY A 305 25.21 19.11 20.06
N ILE A 306 25.00 18.68 18.81
CA ILE A 306 24.71 19.55 17.66
C ILE A 306 23.45 20.39 17.89
N GLN A 307 23.48 21.63 17.38
CA GLN A 307 22.30 22.48 17.30
C GLN A 307 21.98 22.83 15.85
N ILE A 308 20.77 22.50 15.41
CA ILE A 308 20.23 22.86 14.11
C ILE A 308 19.17 23.94 14.33
N GLY A 309 19.34 25.09 13.67
CA GLY A 309 18.41 26.20 13.70
C GLY A 309 17.08 25.91 13.01
N SER A 310 16.21 26.90 12.97
CA SER A 310 14.89 26.82 12.34
C SER A 310 14.98 27.01 10.83
N ARG A 311 14.08 26.37 10.07
CA ARG A 311 14.06 26.36 8.60
C ARG A 311 15.39 25.93 7.98
N ALA A 312 16.05 24.95 8.60
CA ALA A 312 17.32 24.40 8.15
C ALA A 312 17.12 23.07 7.40
N ILE A 313 18.05 22.73 6.51
CA ILE A 313 18.03 21.46 5.75
C ILE A 313 19.34 20.72 6.00
N VAL A 314 19.26 19.49 6.52
CA VAL A 314 20.40 18.62 6.79
C VAL A 314 20.22 17.29 6.09
N VAL A 315 21.13 16.94 5.17
CA VAL A 315 21.01 15.73 4.33
C VAL A 315 22.30 14.93 4.28
N GLY A 316 22.24 13.64 4.58
CA GLY A 316 23.38 12.72 4.45
C GLY A 316 24.49 12.91 5.50
N VAL A 317 24.27 13.72 6.53
CA VAL A 317 25.32 14.17 7.46
C VAL A 317 25.48 13.18 8.61
N ASN A 318 26.70 12.64 8.77
CA ASN A 318 27.02 11.66 9.81
C ASN A 318 28.07 12.19 10.81
N ILE A 319 27.62 12.80 11.90
CA ILE A 319 28.50 13.35 12.94
C ILE A 319 28.63 12.33 14.09
N PRO A 320 29.84 11.78 14.35
CA PRO A 320 30.06 10.79 15.41
C PRO A 320 30.06 11.41 16.82
N GLN A 321 29.86 10.55 17.83
CA GLN A 321 29.65 10.97 19.23
C GLN A 321 30.90 11.52 19.89
N GLU A 322 32.08 11.06 19.46
CA GLU A 322 33.39 11.58 19.84
C GLU A 322 34.10 12.03 18.55
N VAL A 323 34.23 13.35 18.36
CA VAL A 323 35.16 13.88 17.38
C VAL A 323 36.52 13.93 18.08
N ASP A 324 37.23 12.80 18.08
CA ASP A 324 38.54 12.70 18.72
C ASP A 324 39.56 13.52 17.90
N ASP A 325 39.82 14.74 18.35
CA ASP A 325 40.68 15.70 17.64
C ASP A 325 42.06 15.85 18.30
N GLY A 326 42.47 14.92 19.16
CA GLY A 326 43.79 14.96 19.81
C GLY A 326 44.06 16.24 20.63
N THR A 327 43.05 17.07 20.88
CA THR A 327 43.11 18.28 21.68
C THR A 327 42.36 18.01 22.98
N ALA A 328 43.12 17.91 24.07
CA ALA A 328 42.56 17.68 25.40
C ALA A 328 41.69 18.88 25.82
N GLY A 329 40.37 18.69 25.92
CA GLY A 329 39.56 19.43 26.89
C GLY A 329 38.24 20.08 26.41
N ASP A 330 38.03 20.31 25.11
CA ASP A 330 36.78 20.96 24.64
C ASP A 330 35.90 20.01 23.83
N SER A 331 34.67 19.80 24.30
CA SER A 331 33.64 19.09 23.55
C SER A 331 33.31 19.87 22.28
N PHE A 332 33.66 19.32 21.11
CA PHE A 332 33.32 19.91 19.81
C PHE A 332 31.80 20.09 19.69
N ARG A 333 31.34 21.34 19.60
CA ARG A 333 29.91 21.70 19.45
C ARG A 333 29.68 22.41 18.13
N PHE A 334 28.95 21.75 17.22
CA PHE A 334 28.57 22.31 15.94
C PHE A 334 27.20 22.98 16.01
N ILE A 335 27.08 24.19 15.44
CA ILE A 335 25.84 24.96 15.39
C ILE A 335 25.56 25.31 13.92
N LEU A 336 24.43 24.86 13.40
CA LEU A 336 23.88 25.27 12.12
C LEU A 336 22.83 26.38 12.38
N PRO A 337 23.04 27.63 11.95
CA PRO A 337 22.08 28.71 12.16
C PRO A 337 20.77 28.53 11.38
N ASP A 338 19.76 29.33 11.74
CA ASP A 338 18.48 29.36 11.04
C ASP A 338 18.64 29.64 9.54
N ARG A 339 17.76 29.07 8.70
CA ARG A 339 17.74 29.26 7.25
C ARG A 339 19.04 28.86 6.55
N HIS A 340 19.63 27.74 6.94
CA HIS A 340 20.82 27.20 6.27
C HIS A 340 20.70 25.72 5.91
N CYS A 341 21.46 25.34 4.89
CA CYS A 341 21.53 23.98 4.37
C CYS A 341 22.91 23.40 4.63
N LEU A 342 22.97 22.12 5.02
CA LEU A 342 24.18 21.35 5.23
C LEU A 342 24.00 19.95 4.62
N TRP A 343 24.87 19.54 3.71
CA TRP A 343 24.83 18.19 3.17
C TRP A 343 26.21 17.67 2.82
N GLU A 344 26.33 16.35 2.75
CA GLU A 344 27.58 15.66 2.49
C GLU A 344 27.54 14.96 1.13
N VAL A 345 28.63 15.06 0.36
CA VAL A 345 28.73 14.45 -0.97
C VAL A 345 30.04 13.68 -1.14
N PRO A 346 30.01 12.37 -1.42
CA PRO A 346 31.21 11.61 -1.79
C PRO A 346 31.64 11.92 -3.23
N LEU A 347 32.95 11.97 -3.47
CA LEU A 347 33.52 12.24 -4.78
C LEU A 347 34.23 11.02 -5.36
N VAL A 348 34.10 10.81 -6.67
CA VAL A 348 34.81 9.73 -7.38
C VAL A 348 36.32 9.93 -7.24
N GLY A 349 37.01 8.84 -6.85
CA GLY A 349 38.47 8.82 -6.73
C GLY A 349 39.03 9.53 -5.49
N HIS A 350 38.19 9.95 -4.55
CA HIS A 350 38.60 10.53 -3.27
C HIS A 350 38.06 9.67 -2.11
N SER A 351 38.88 9.46 -1.08
CA SER A 351 38.43 8.83 0.17
C SER A 351 37.60 9.77 1.04
N GLU A 352 37.93 11.06 0.95
CA GLU A 352 37.30 12.13 1.69
C GLU A 352 36.00 12.58 1.01
N ARG A 353 34.99 12.85 1.83
CA ARG A 353 33.72 13.44 1.41
C ARG A 353 33.82 14.96 1.45
N VAL A 354 32.93 15.66 0.76
CA VAL A 354 32.84 17.13 0.82
C VAL A 354 31.58 17.51 1.57
N ILE A 355 31.72 18.35 2.59
CA ILE A 355 30.60 18.99 3.27
C ILE A 355 30.29 20.30 2.57
N VAL A 356 29.06 20.43 2.11
CA VAL A 356 28.57 21.62 1.43
C VAL A 356 27.62 22.36 2.36
N TYR A 357 27.78 23.68 2.36
CA TYR A 357 27.04 24.58 3.21
C TYR A 357 26.64 25.83 2.42
N CYS A 358 25.39 26.28 2.59
CA CYS A 358 24.89 27.55 2.05
C CYS A 358 23.64 28.03 2.81
N GLY A 359 23.22 29.25 2.56
CA GLY A 359 21.92 29.77 2.97
C GLY A 359 20.78 29.06 2.24
N LEU A 360 19.60 29.02 2.87
CA LEU A 360 18.37 28.50 2.31
C LEU A 360 17.94 29.29 1.06
N HIS A 361 18.18 30.61 1.06
CA HIS A 361 17.80 31.55 0.00
C HIS A 361 18.92 31.86 -1.00
N ASP A 362 20.11 31.29 -0.80
CA ASP A 362 21.21 31.46 -1.75
C ASP A 362 20.85 30.82 -3.08
N ASN A 363 20.70 31.63 -4.12
CA ASN A 363 20.48 31.15 -5.48
C ASN A 363 21.80 31.00 -6.23
N PRO A 364 22.28 29.78 -6.52
CA PRO A 364 23.61 29.58 -7.08
C PRO A 364 23.84 30.15 -8.48
N LYS A 365 22.76 30.56 -9.17
CA LYS A 365 22.81 31.17 -10.50
C LYS A 365 22.98 32.69 -10.49
N ILE A 366 22.68 33.37 -9.37
CA ILE A 366 22.75 34.83 -9.32
C ILE A 366 24.22 35.24 -9.27
N SER A 367 24.63 36.10 -10.20
CA SER A 367 25.99 36.57 -10.25
C SER A 367 26.31 37.51 -9.09
N TYR A 368 27.59 37.53 -8.71
CA TYR A 368 28.19 38.50 -7.81
C TYR A 368 27.78 39.94 -8.15
N SER A 369 27.84 40.30 -9.44
CA SER A 369 27.48 41.64 -9.94
C SER A 369 25.99 41.97 -9.85
N LYS A 370 25.12 40.96 -9.79
CA LYS A 370 23.65 41.09 -9.68
C LYS A 370 23.15 40.88 -8.24
N GLY A 371 24.04 40.93 -7.25
CA GLY A 371 23.67 40.82 -5.84
C GLY A 371 23.55 39.39 -5.32
N GLY A 372 24.31 38.44 -5.88
CA GLY A 372 24.37 37.06 -5.38
C GLY A 372 24.81 36.98 -3.91
N THR A 373 24.35 35.94 -3.22
CA THR A 373 24.59 35.71 -1.79
C THR A 373 25.30 34.39 -1.54
N PHE A 374 25.93 34.30 -0.37
CA PHE A 374 26.48 33.08 0.23
C PHE A 374 26.31 33.17 1.75
N CYS A 375 25.80 32.11 2.37
CA CYS A 375 25.46 32.04 3.80
C CYS A 375 24.49 33.16 4.22
N GLU A 376 23.44 33.38 3.42
CA GLU A 376 22.43 34.45 3.64
C GLU A 376 22.99 35.88 3.60
N LYS A 377 24.24 36.05 3.15
CA LYS A 377 24.93 37.36 3.07
C LYS A 377 25.35 37.68 1.64
N PRO A 378 25.32 38.96 1.22
CA PRO A 378 25.89 39.36 -0.06
C PRO A 378 27.37 38.98 -0.16
N TRP A 379 27.81 38.47 -1.31
CA TRP A 379 29.20 38.05 -1.52
C TRP A 379 30.24 39.12 -1.13
N ARG A 380 29.94 40.41 -1.38
CA ARG A 380 30.85 41.50 -0.98
C ARG A 380 31.15 41.49 0.53
N ASN A 381 30.14 41.24 1.35
CA ASN A 381 30.30 41.21 2.80
C ASN A 381 31.04 39.94 3.22
N VAL A 382 30.70 38.79 2.62
CA VAL A 382 31.39 37.51 2.86
C VAL A 382 32.89 37.61 2.58
N LEU A 383 33.27 38.15 1.43
CA LEU A 383 34.68 38.28 1.04
C LEU A 383 35.46 39.21 2.00
N LEU A 384 34.83 40.30 2.43
CA LEU A 384 35.41 41.23 3.40
C LEU A 384 35.55 40.60 4.79
N ASP A 385 34.49 39.95 5.29
CA ASP A 385 34.44 39.32 6.62
C ASP A 385 35.45 38.18 6.73
N LEU A 386 35.64 37.39 5.66
CA LEU A 386 36.53 36.22 5.63
C LEU A 386 37.95 36.54 5.14
N GLY A 387 38.21 37.75 4.63
CA GLY A 387 39.52 38.13 4.08
C GLY A 387 39.91 37.36 2.81
N ILE A 388 38.92 36.96 2.00
CA ILE A 388 39.08 36.21 0.75
C ILE A 388 39.03 37.17 -0.43
N HIS A 389 39.95 37.03 -1.38
CA HIS A 389 39.94 37.81 -2.62
C HIS A 389 39.17 37.10 -3.75
N GLU A 390 38.60 37.88 -4.69
CA GLU A 390 37.76 37.34 -5.77
C GLU A 390 38.52 36.36 -6.69
N ASP A 391 39.79 36.64 -6.97
CA ASP A 391 40.68 35.82 -7.80
C ASP A 391 41.03 34.47 -7.17
N GLU A 392 40.82 34.33 -5.85
CA GLU A 392 41.00 33.05 -5.15
C GLU A 392 39.82 32.08 -5.35
N LEU A 393 38.65 32.58 -5.76
CA LEU A 393 37.43 31.79 -5.97
C LEU A 393 37.13 31.53 -7.45
N TRP A 394 37.34 32.54 -8.30
CA TRP A 394 37.04 32.48 -9.73
C TRP A 394 38.32 32.73 -10.54
N SER A 395 38.65 31.82 -11.45
CA SER A 395 39.81 31.97 -12.31
C SER A 395 39.65 33.18 -13.25
N ALA A 396 40.75 33.90 -13.50
CA ALA A 396 40.76 35.10 -14.33
C ALA A 396 40.49 34.85 -15.83
N SER A 397 40.36 33.60 -16.27
CA SER A 397 40.38 33.18 -17.68
C SER A 397 39.00 32.87 -18.31
N GLY A 398 37.89 33.13 -17.63
CA GLY A 398 36.54 32.76 -18.11
C GLY A 398 35.60 33.94 -18.41
N VAL A 399 34.83 33.82 -19.50
CA VAL A 399 33.69 34.70 -19.88
C VAL A 399 32.44 34.42 -19.02
N GLN A 400 32.52 33.51 -18.04
CA GLN A 400 31.38 33.07 -17.23
C GLN A 400 31.04 34.07 -16.11
N GLU A 401 29.75 34.21 -15.81
CA GLU A 401 29.28 35.03 -14.67
C GLU A 401 29.81 34.43 -13.34
N LYS A 402 30.47 35.25 -12.52
CA LYS A 402 30.95 34.87 -11.17
C LYS A 402 29.76 34.60 -10.26
N CYS A 403 29.51 33.36 -9.86
CA CYS A 403 28.38 32.98 -9.01
C CYS A 403 28.77 31.84 -8.05
N LEU A 404 27.89 31.46 -7.12
CA LEU A 404 28.16 30.35 -6.20
C LEU A 404 28.31 29.01 -6.93
N TRP A 405 27.63 28.82 -8.07
CA TRP A 405 27.74 27.59 -8.87
C TRP A 405 29.18 27.27 -9.32
N ASN A 406 29.96 28.29 -9.69
CA ASN A 406 31.33 28.13 -10.20
C ASN A 406 32.42 28.65 -9.25
N ALA A 407 32.08 29.03 -8.01
CA ALA A 407 33.05 29.46 -7.01
C ALA A 407 33.78 28.27 -6.39
N LYS A 408 35.12 28.24 -6.43
CA LYS A 408 35.95 27.19 -5.80
C LYS A 408 36.09 27.41 -4.30
N ILE A 409 34.99 27.23 -3.57
CA ILE A 409 34.92 27.55 -2.13
C ILE A 409 34.98 26.33 -1.22
N PHE A 410 34.56 25.14 -1.69
CA PHE A 410 34.43 23.94 -0.85
C PHE A 410 35.73 23.12 -0.83
N PRO A 411 36.41 22.96 0.32
CA PRO A 411 37.63 22.18 0.40
C PRO A 411 37.36 20.68 0.51
N ILE A 412 38.29 19.88 0.00
CA ILE A 412 38.33 18.43 0.17
C ILE A 412 39.29 18.15 1.33
N SER A 413 38.76 17.74 2.49
CA SER A 413 39.58 17.50 3.70
C SER A 413 38.91 16.53 4.67
N SER A 414 39.51 16.34 5.86
CA SER A 414 38.94 15.50 6.90
C SER A 414 37.66 16.12 7.48
N TYR A 415 36.73 15.23 7.85
CA TYR A 415 35.39 15.58 8.33
C TYR A 415 35.37 16.64 9.46
N PRO A 416 36.17 16.52 10.54
CA PRO A 416 36.18 17.52 11.62
C PRO A 416 36.67 18.91 11.17
N LYS A 417 37.68 18.95 10.29
CA LYS A 417 38.23 20.21 9.77
C LYS A 417 37.21 20.93 8.87
N MET A 418 36.43 20.18 8.09
CA MET A 418 35.37 20.74 7.26
C MET A 418 34.23 21.35 8.10
N LEU A 419 33.84 20.70 9.21
CA LEU A 419 32.83 21.28 10.11
C LEU A 419 33.33 22.58 10.78
N ARG A 420 34.61 22.63 11.20
CA ARG A 420 35.22 23.87 11.72
C ARG A 420 35.28 24.98 10.68
N LEU A 421 35.62 24.64 9.43
CA LEU A 421 35.58 25.60 8.32
C LEU A 421 34.18 26.13 8.04
N THR A 422 33.18 25.26 8.13
CA THR A 422 31.77 25.65 8.00
C THR A 422 31.42 26.67 9.08
N MET A 423 31.78 26.40 10.33
CA MET A 423 31.63 27.32 11.46
C MET A 423 32.33 28.67 11.24
N TRP A 424 33.54 28.67 10.68
CA TRP A 424 34.25 29.89 10.29
C TRP A 424 33.51 30.70 9.22
N TRP A 425 32.97 30.06 8.16
CA TRP A 425 32.19 30.75 7.13
C TRP A 425 30.91 31.39 7.67
N MET A 426 30.32 30.80 8.72
CA MET A 426 29.14 31.33 9.41
C MET A 426 29.47 32.53 10.31
N GLY A 427 30.74 32.74 10.62
CA GLY A 427 31.16 33.65 11.69
C GLY A 427 30.81 33.13 13.09
N VAL A 428 30.66 31.81 13.25
CA VAL A 428 30.30 31.14 14.50
C VAL A 428 31.53 30.37 14.99
N GLY A 429 32.39 31.00 15.81
CA GLY A 429 33.56 30.34 16.41
C GLY A 429 34.79 31.25 16.53
N ASN A 430 35.70 30.95 17.48
CA ASN A 430 36.88 31.78 17.79
C ASN A 430 38.15 31.43 16.97
N ASP A 431 38.07 30.46 16.05
CA ASP A 431 39.24 29.91 15.33
C ASP A 431 39.62 30.67 14.03
N GLY A 432 39.05 31.86 13.79
CA GLY A 432 39.19 32.57 12.50
C GLY A 432 40.63 32.81 12.02
N ASN A 433 41.60 32.95 12.94
CA ASN A 433 43.00 33.20 12.60
C ASN A 433 43.76 31.97 12.08
N SER A 434 43.30 30.74 12.34
CA SER A 434 43.94 29.50 11.89
C SER A 434 43.28 28.90 10.64
N MET A 435 42.04 29.28 10.36
CA MET A 435 41.23 28.65 9.29
C MET A 435 41.51 29.20 7.88
N LEU A 436 41.74 30.50 7.72
CA LEU A 436 41.99 31.09 6.39
C LEU A 436 43.26 30.53 5.71
N PRO A 437 44.42 30.40 6.39
CA PRO A 437 45.61 29.77 5.79
C PRO A 437 45.36 28.31 5.40
N PHE A 438 44.66 27.56 6.24
CA PHE A 438 44.29 26.18 5.97
C PHE A 438 43.39 26.07 4.73
N TRP A 439 42.35 26.90 4.65
CA TRP A 439 41.43 26.96 3.50
C TRP A 439 42.17 27.28 2.19
N ARG A 440 43.11 28.25 2.20
CA ARG A 440 43.94 28.58 1.02
C ARG A 440 44.83 27.43 0.57
N SER A 441 45.39 26.66 1.52
CA SER A 441 46.26 25.52 1.22
C SER A 441 45.53 24.26 0.78
N SER A 442 44.20 24.21 0.97
CA SER A 442 43.38 23.04 0.67
C SER A 442 43.02 22.96 -0.81
N GLN A 443 42.87 21.74 -1.32
CA GLN A 443 42.25 21.51 -2.63
C GLN A 443 40.77 21.89 -2.55
N ARG A 444 40.31 22.79 -3.43
CA ARG A 444 38.94 23.34 -3.42
C ARG A 444 38.19 23.03 -4.70
N ILE A 445 36.89 22.83 -4.57
CA ILE A 445 35.96 22.47 -5.63
C ILE A 445 34.78 23.45 -5.64
N SER A 446 34.19 23.66 -6.83
CA SER A 446 32.94 24.39 -7.01
C SER A 446 31.72 23.45 -7.03
N LEU A 447 30.50 23.97 -6.92
CA LEU A 447 29.28 23.14 -7.06
C LEU A 447 29.19 22.49 -8.44
N GLU A 448 29.65 23.18 -9.49
CA GLU A 448 29.69 22.64 -10.85
C GLU A 448 30.62 21.42 -10.97
N GLU A 449 31.84 21.54 -10.44
CA GLU A 449 32.82 20.46 -10.45
C GLU A 449 32.36 19.32 -9.53
N LEU A 450 31.81 19.64 -8.36
CA LEU A 450 31.23 18.66 -7.43
C LEU A 450 30.13 17.85 -8.11
N HIS A 451 29.20 18.51 -8.80
CA HIS A 451 28.10 17.83 -9.51
C HIS A 451 28.60 16.81 -10.54
N ARG A 452 29.69 17.11 -11.26
CA ARG A 452 30.27 16.21 -12.26
C ARG A 452 31.04 15.04 -11.67
N SER A 453 31.42 15.12 -10.39
CA SER A 453 32.33 14.17 -9.74
C SER A 453 31.67 13.41 -8.59
N ILE A 454 30.33 13.44 -8.47
CA ILE A 454 29.59 12.70 -7.45
C ILE A 454 29.79 11.18 -7.63
N ASP A 455 30.11 10.50 -6.53
CA ASP A 455 30.11 9.03 -6.48
C ASP A 455 28.72 8.51 -6.08
N PHE A 456 27.85 8.32 -7.08
CA PHE A 456 26.49 7.82 -6.87
C PHE A 456 26.46 6.42 -6.25
N SER A 457 27.39 5.56 -6.61
CA SER A 457 27.48 4.20 -6.06
C SER A 457 27.73 4.24 -4.54
N GLN A 458 28.62 5.13 -4.09
CA GLN A 458 28.86 5.35 -2.66
C GLN A 458 27.66 6.00 -1.96
N ILE A 459 26.92 6.92 -2.59
CA ILE A 459 25.68 7.48 -2.02
C ILE A 459 24.67 6.37 -1.78
N CYS A 460 24.35 5.57 -2.79
CA CYS A 460 23.37 4.49 -2.69
C CYS A 460 23.77 3.45 -1.64
N LEU A 461 25.05 3.04 -1.62
CA LEU A 461 25.57 2.08 -0.64
C LEU A 461 25.51 2.65 0.79
N SER A 462 25.87 3.93 0.97
CA SER A 462 25.84 4.59 2.28
C SER A 462 24.41 4.70 2.80
N SER A 463 23.47 5.11 1.95
CA SER A 463 22.05 5.23 2.32
C SER A 463 21.45 3.86 2.64
N SER A 464 21.70 2.84 1.84
CA SER A 464 21.24 1.46 2.13
C SER A 464 21.78 0.94 3.46
N ASN A 465 23.06 1.17 3.76
CA ASN A 465 23.64 0.80 5.04
C ASN A 465 23.04 1.58 6.22
N HIS A 466 22.75 2.88 6.02
CA HIS A 466 22.12 3.73 7.03
C HIS A 466 20.70 3.25 7.36
N GLN A 467 19.89 2.95 6.33
CA GLN A 467 18.55 2.38 6.50
C GLN A 467 18.60 1.06 7.26
N ALA A 468 19.52 0.16 6.91
CA ALA A 468 19.69 -1.11 7.62
C ALA A 468 20.03 -0.92 9.11
N ASP A 469 20.86 0.07 9.45
CA ASP A 469 21.21 0.39 10.84
C ASP A 469 20.03 1.01 11.61
N LEU A 470 19.19 1.81 10.94
CA LEU A 470 17.94 2.32 11.51
C LEU A 470 16.93 1.20 11.73
N ALA A 471 16.72 0.34 10.74
CA ALA A 471 15.85 -0.83 10.85
C ALA A 471 16.29 -1.74 11.99
N ALA A 472 17.60 -1.99 12.15
CA ALA A 472 18.16 -2.72 13.28
C ALA A 472 17.85 -2.05 14.63
N GLY A 473 17.99 -0.72 14.72
CA GLY A 473 17.69 0.00 15.96
C GLY A 473 16.20 0.00 16.31
N ILE A 474 15.32 0.15 15.32
CA ILE A 474 13.85 0.08 15.49
C ILE A 474 13.44 -1.34 15.89
N ALA A 475 13.91 -2.37 15.18
CA ALA A 475 13.62 -3.77 15.47
C ALA A 475 14.08 -4.15 16.88
N ARG A 476 15.28 -3.70 17.29
CA ARG A 476 15.80 -3.91 18.66
C ARG A 476 14.88 -3.32 19.72
N ALA A 477 14.40 -2.08 19.52
CA ALA A 477 13.44 -1.46 20.44
C ALA A 477 12.13 -2.25 20.49
N CYS A 478 11.61 -2.71 19.34
CA CYS A 478 10.38 -3.49 19.28
C CYS A 478 10.49 -4.81 20.03
N VAL A 479 11.57 -5.55 19.83
CA VAL A 479 11.81 -6.84 20.49
C VAL A 479 12.05 -6.65 22.00
N ASN A 480 12.84 -5.65 22.40
CA ASN A 480 13.15 -5.42 23.81
C ASN A 480 11.93 -4.97 24.64
N TYR A 481 11.03 -4.17 24.06
CA TYR A 481 9.87 -3.62 24.76
C TYR A 481 8.55 -4.31 24.42
N GLY A 482 8.57 -5.37 23.61
CA GLY A 482 7.36 -6.08 23.19
C GLY A 482 6.43 -5.25 22.28
N LEU A 483 6.95 -4.27 21.55
CA LEU A 483 6.14 -3.39 20.68
C LEU A 483 5.94 -4.03 19.29
N LEU A 484 5.24 -5.17 19.22
CA LEU A 484 5.06 -5.95 17.98
C LEU A 484 3.94 -5.43 17.05
N GLY A 485 3.53 -4.17 17.21
CA GLY A 485 2.57 -3.49 16.34
C GLY A 485 3.14 -3.07 14.99
N ARG A 486 4.46 -3.13 14.83
CA ARG A 486 5.25 -2.74 13.65
C ARG A 486 5.50 -3.91 12.70
N ASN A 487 5.86 -3.62 11.44
CA ASN A 487 6.20 -4.65 10.44
C ASN A 487 7.64 -5.14 10.55
N LEU A 488 7.90 -6.03 11.52
CA LEU A 488 9.25 -6.55 11.75
C LEU A 488 9.81 -7.39 10.58
N SER A 489 8.97 -8.05 9.80
CA SER A 489 9.41 -8.81 8.61
C SER A 489 10.11 -7.88 7.63
N GLN A 490 9.52 -6.73 7.35
CA GLN A 490 10.10 -5.73 6.47
C GLN A 490 11.39 -5.13 7.04
N LEU A 491 11.42 -4.82 8.34
CA LEU A 491 12.64 -4.33 8.98
C LEU A 491 13.79 -5.35 8.90
N PHE A 492 13.49 -6.65 9.00
CA PHE A 492 14.50 -7.70 8.79
C PHE A 492 15.00 -7.76 7.34
N GLU A 493 14.13 -7.58 6.34
CA GLU A 493 14.52 -7.47 4.93
C GLU A 493 15.43 -6.26 4.69
N GLU A 494 15.14 -5.11 5.31
CA GLU A 494 15.98 -3.91 5.25
C GLU A 494 17.36 -4.14 5.91
N ILE A 495 17.40 -4.82 7.06
CA ILE A 495 18.66 -5.20 7.72
C ILE A 495 19.52 -6.10 6.83
N LEU A 496 18.89 -7.02 6.09
CA LEU A 496 19.58 -7.96 5.21
C LEU A 496 20.22 -7.30 3.98
N GLN A 497 19.82 -6.07 3.61
CA GLN A 497 20.49 -5.29 2.57
C GLN A 497 21.96 -4.98 2.94
N LYS A 498 22.30 -5.03 4.23
CA LYS A 498 23.67 -4.85 4.71
C LYS A 498 24.47 -6.14 4.54
N GLU A 499 25.19 -6.24 3.42
CA GLU A 499 26.01 -7.42 3.09
C GLU A 499 26.93 -7.84 4.25
N VAL A 500 27.02 -9.15 4.51
CA VAL A 500 27.80 -9.82 5.57
C VAL A 500 27.31 -9.60 7.01
N THR A 501 26.92 -8.38 7.40
CA THR A 501 26.57 -8.06 8.81
C THR A 501 25.07 -8.18 9.12
N GLY A 502 24.18 -8.03 8.14
CA GLY A 502 22.73 -8.11 8.34
C GLY A 502 22.28 -9.43 8.95
N VAL A 503 22.75 -10.56 8.39
CA VAL A 503 22.43 -11.91 8.92
C VAL A 503 22.91 -12.08 10.36
N LYS A 504 24.05 -11.50 10.72
CA LYS A 504 24.56 -11.57 12.11
C LYS A 504 23.65 -10.79 13.06
N ILE A 505 23.18 -9.60 12.66
CA ILE A 505 22.24 -8.80 13.45
C ILE A 505 20.93 -9.57 13.66
N CYS A 506 20.40 -10.23 12.63
CA CYS A 506 19.20 -11.05 12.76
C CYS A 506 19.41 -12.25 13.71
N LYS A 507 20.59 -12.90 13.68
CA LYS A 507 20.94 -13.95 14.64
C LYS A 507 21.00 -13.44 16.09
N ASP A 508 21.57 -12.25 16.30
CA ASP A 508 21.59 -11.62 17.62
C ASP A 508 20.17 -11.34 18.14
N PHE A 509 19.19 -11.09 17.26
CA PHE A 509 17.78 -10.96 17.65
C PHE A 509 17.14 -12.32 17.99
N LEU A 510 17.53 -13.41 17.32
CA LEU A 510 17.00 -14.75 17.65
C LEU A 510 17.33 -15.14 19.08
N ASP A 511 18.52 -14.77 19.55
CA ASP A 511 18.97 -15.01 20.92
C ASP A 511 18.11 -14.24 21.97
N LEU A 512 17.39 -13.20 21.56
CA LEU A 512 16.47 -12.44 22.42
C LEU A 512 15.05 -13.01 22.46
N CYS A 513 14.66 -13.84 21.47
CA CYS A 513 13.30 -14.38 21.34
C CYS A 513 12.78 -15.16 22.56
N PRO A 514 13.59 -15.99 23.28
CA PRO A 514 13.12 -16.67 24.48
C PRO A 514 12.62 -15.71 25.58
N ASN A 515 13.22 -14.52 25.69
CA ASN A 515 12.76 -13.49 26.63
C ASN A 515 11.45 -12.84 26.17
N LEU A 516 11.25 -12.71 24.85
CA LEU A 516 10.03 -12.16 24.26
C LEU A 516 8.80 -13.02 24.59
N GLU A 517 8.95 -14.35 24.52
CA GLU A 517 7.90 -15.31 24.91
C GLU A 517 7.56 -15.22 26.41
N ALA A 518 8.58 -15.08 27.27
CA ALA A 518 8.42 -15.08 28.72
C ALA A 518 7.83 -13.77 29.29
N GLN A 519 8.18 -12.61 28.73
CA GLN A 519 7.84 -11.30 29.31
C GLN A 519 6.44 -10.77 28.94
N ASN A 520 5.86 -11.23 27.82
CA ASN A 520 4.67 -10.58 27.22
C ASN A 520 3.42 -11.45 27.10
N SER A 521 3.38 -12.61 27.75
CA SER A 521 2.31 -13.63 27.59
C SER A 521 0.89 -13.17 27.93
N ARG A 522 0.71 -12.02 28.58
CA ARG A 522 -0.62 -11.44 28.92
C ARG A 522 -1.03 -10.24 28.07
N VAL A 523 -0.11 -9.63 27.32
CA VAL A 523 -0.36 -8.34 26.62
C VAL A 523 -0.34 -8.51 25.10
N LEU A 524 0.45 -9.45 24.58
CA LEU A 524 0.58 -9.70 23.14
C LEU A 524 -0.02 -11.05 22.74
N PRO A 525 -0.70 -11.14 21.58
CA PRO A 525 -1.09 -12.41 20.99
C PRO A 525 0.13 -13.32 20.76
N GLN A 526 0.04 -14.58 21.14
CA GLN A 526 1.07 -15.60 20.92
C GLN A 526 1.29 -15.87 19.43
N SER A 527 0.22 -15.83 18.64
CA SER A 527 0.29 -15.94 17.18
C SER A 527 1.25 -14.91 16.57
N ARG A 528 1.23 -13.68 17.08
CA ARG A 528 2.14 -12.62 16.64
C ARG A 528 3.58 -12.89 17.04
N ILE A 529 3.83 -13.36 18.27
CA ILE A 529 5.18 -13.68 18.75
C ILE A 529 5.80 -14.78 17.87
N TYR A 530 5.05 -15.86 17.63
CA TYR A 530 5.52 -16.94 16.77
C TYR A 530 5.75 -16.47 15.33
N GLN A 531 4.90 -15.60 14.78
CA GLN A 531 5.13 -15.05 13.43
C GLN A 531 6.44 -14.27 13.34
N VAL A 532 6.76 -13.44 14.35
CA VAL A 532 8.03 -12.70 14.39
C VAL A 532 9.22 -13.66 14.43
N ILE A 533 9.13 -14.76 15.18
CA ILE A 533 10.17 -15.79 15.24
C ILE A 533 10.32 -16.47 13.87
N VAL A 534 9.22 -16.80 13.18
CA VAL A 534 9.24 -17.38 11.83
C VAL A 534 9.94 -16.44 10.85
N ASP A 535 9.53 -15.16 10.82
CA ASP A 535 10.11 -14.15 9.93
C ASP A 535 11.62 -13.99 10.18
N LEU A 536 12.03 -14.03 11.45
CA LEU A 536 13.44 -13.90 11.83
C LEU A 536 14.27 -15.15 11.49
N LEU A 537 13.71 -16.35 11.66
CA LEU A 537 14.35 -17.60 11.23
C LEU A 537 14.53 -17.64 9.71
N GLN A 538 13.53 -17.18 8.96
CA GLN A 538 13.61 -17.02 7.51
C GLN A 538 14.71 -16.02 7.13
N ALA A 539 14.78 -14.87 7.79
CA ALA A 539 15.84 -13.89 7.58
C ALA A 539 17.25 -14.44 7.88
N CYS A 540 17.35 -15.44 8.78
CA CYS A 540 18.61 -16.12 9.10
C CYS A 540 18.94 -17.31 8.18
N GLY A 541 18.06 -17.65 7.22
CA GLY A 541 18.20 -18.81 6.34
C GLY A 541 17.90 -20.16 7.02
N GLU A 542 17.18 -20.18 8.15
CA GLU A 542 16.83 -21.39 8.90
C GLU A 542 15.42 -21.93 8.54
N GLU A 543 15.18 -22.23 7.26
CA GLU A 543 13.86 -22.61 6.73
C GLU A 543 13.21 -23.81 7.45
N THR A 544 13.99 -24.84 7.80
CA THR A 544 13.47 -26.04 8.47
C THR A 544 12.93 -25.75 9.87
N LYS A 545 13.59 -24.85 10.62
CA LYS A 545 13.10 -24.40 11.92
C LYS A 545 11.91 -23.47 11.75
N ALA A 546 11.93 -22.58 10.77
CA ALA A 546 10.81 -21.69 10.47
C ALA A 546 9.52 -22.49 10.20
N ALA A 547 9.59 -23.52 9.34
CA ALA A 547 8.45 -24.39 9.05
C ALA A 547 7.92 -25.12 10.30
N SER A 548 8.81 -25.50 11.24
CA SER A 548 8.38 -26.14 12.49
C SER A 548 7.62 -25.20 13.44
N ILE A 549 7.94 -23.89 13.42
CA ILE A 549 7.27 -22.88 14.26
C ILE A 549 6.00 -22.37 13.59
N GLU A 550 5.92 -22.38 12.26
CA GLU A 550 4.72 -21.95 11.52
C GLU A 550 3.47 -22.70 11.97
N HIS A 551 3.56 -24.01 12.25
CA HIS A 551 2.46 -24.77 12.83
C HIS A 551 1.99 -24.21 14.19
N LYS A 552 2.90 -23.67 15.01
CA LYS A 552 2.55 -23.04 16.29
C LYS A 552 1.86 -21.69 16.11
N VAL A 553 2.17 -20.95 15.04
CA VAL A 553 1.47 -19.71 14.69
C VAL A 553 -0.02 -20.01 14.51
N TRP A 554 -0.34 -21.00 13.69
CA TRP A 554 -1.72 -21.39 13.39
C TRP A 554 -2.45 -21.99 14.59
N ALA A 555 -1.78 -22.82 15.38
CA ALA A 555 -2.32 -23.31 16.64
C ALA A 555 -2.64 -22.16 17.60
N ALA A 556 -1.76 -21.15 17.70
CA ALA A 556 -2.00 -19.98 18.54
C ALA A 556 -3.19 -19.13 18.04
N VAL A 557 -3.34 -18.91 16.73
CA VAL A 557 -4.52 -18.21 16.17
C VAL A 557 -5.80 -18.96 16.53
N ALA A 558 -5.80 -20.29 16.39
CA ALA A 558 -6.93 -21.15 16.75
C ALA A 558 -7.26 -21.05 18.25
N ASP A 559 -6.25 -21.14 19.12
CA ASP A 559 -6.41 -21.06 20.58
C ASP A 559 -6.89 -19.68 21.05
N GLU A 560 -6.35 -18.60 20.47
CA GLU A 560 -6.76 -17.22 20.73
C GLU A 560 -8.23 -17.01 20.35
N THR A 561 -8.62 -17.50 19.16
CA THR A 561 -10.00 -17.45 18.68
C THR A 561 -10.93 -18.27 19.58
N ALA A 562 -10.54 -19.49 19.94
CA ALA A 562 -11.33 -20.34 20.83
C ALA A 562 -11.51 -19.70 22.22
N SER A 563 -10.47 -19.05 22.74
CA SER A 563 -10.50 -18.34 24.02
C SER A 563 -11.41 -17.10 23.97
N ALA A 564 -11.40 -16.38 22.85
CA ALA A 564 -12.27 -15.23 22.63
C ALA A 564 -13.76 -15.58 22.57
N VAL A 565 -14.08 -16.83 22.26
CA VAL A 565 -15.46 -17.27 22.14
C VAL A 565 -15.97 -17.98 23.41
N LYS A 566 -15.09 -18.66 24.15
CA LYS A 566 -15.46 -19.46 25.34
C LYS A 566 -15.70 -18.65 26.62
N TYR A 567 -15.41 -17.35 26.66
CA TYR A 567 -15.64 -16.51 27.85
C TYR A 567 -17.15 -16.39 28.13
N GLY A 568 -17.65 -17.17 29.09
CA GLY A 568 -19.09 -17.35 29.36
C GLY A 568 -19.47 -18.78 29.75
N PHE A 569 -18.62 -19.76 29.49
CA PHE A 569 -18.62 -21.00 30.26
C PHE A 569 -17.95 -20.69 31.59
N GLU A 570 -18.67 -20.77 32.71
CA GLU A 570 -18.06 -20.75 34.05
C GLU A 570 -16.79 -21.62 34.06
N ASP A 571 -15.77 -21.17 34.80
CA ASP A 571 -14.50 -21.83 35.16
C ASP A 571 -14.63 -23.33 35.50
N SER A 572 -14.96 -24.14 34.50
CA SER A 572 -15.16 -25.59 34.56
C SER A 572 -14.26 -26.29 33.56
N SER A 573 -13.39 -25.55 32.84
CA SER A 573 -12.31 -26.12 32.03
C SER A 573 -11.15 -26.69 32.86
N LYS A 574 -11.15 -26.50 34.19
CA LYS A 574 -10.38 -27.34 35.14
C LYS A 574 -11.17 -28.54 35.69
N SER A 575 -12.44 -28.70 35.30
CA SER A 575 -13.31 -29.80 35.72
C SER A 575 -14.21 -30.29 34.56
N ILE A 576 -13.61 -30.75 33.46
CA ILE A 576 -14.29 -31.70 32.54
C ILE A 576 -14.29 -33.13 33.14
N LEU A 577 -13.76 -33.30 34.35
CA LEU A 577 -14.20 -34.36 35.24
C LEU A 577 -15.33 -33.79 36.10
N PRO A 578 -16.58 -34.30 36.00
CA PRO A 578 -17.49 -34.13 37.11
C PRO A 578 -16.78 -34.67 38.34
N SER A 579 -16.70 -33.90 39.42
CA SER A 579 -16.57 -34.51 40.72
C SER A 579 -17.74 -35.49 40.84
N VAL A 580 -17.46 -36.77 40.65
CA VAL A 580 -18.33 -37.86 41.06
C VAL A 580 -18.43 -37.70 42.57
N SER A 581 -19.38 -36.88 43.03
CA SER A 581 -19.98 -37.12 44.33
C SER A 581 -20.57 -38.51 44.21
N ALA A 582 -19.86 -39.47 44.80
CA ALA A 582 -20.31 -40.83 44.96
C ALA A 582 -21.62 -40.80 45.76
N SER A 583 -22.74 -40.69 45.03
CA SER A 583 -24.07 -40.93 45.57
C SER A 583 -24.74 -41.95 44.66
N THR A 584 -24.53 -43.20 45.06
CA THR A 584 -25.42 -44.36 44.89
C THR A 584 -25.82 -44.77 43.49
N ASP A 585 -25.34 -45.96 43.13
CA ASP A 585 -25.98 -46.93 42.24
C ASP A 585 -27.51 -46.79 42.22
N GLY A 586 -28.02 -46.42 41.06
CA GLY A 586 -29.42 -46.45 40.72
C GLY A 586 -29.54 -46.48 39.21
N SER A 587 -29.59 -47.67 38.63
CA SER A 587 -29.92 -47.91 37.22
C SER A 587 -31.30 -47.33 36.94
N THR A 588 -31.35 -46.04 36.61
CA THR A 588 -32.55 -45.40 36.11
C THR A 588 -32.49 -45.53 34.60
N ASN A 589 -33.20 -46.54 34.08
CA ASN A 589 -33.52 -46.65 32.66
C ASN A 589 -34.25 -45.37 32.26
N PHE A 590 -33.54 -44.40 31.69
CA PHE A 590 -34.18 -43.29 31.02
C PHE A 590 -34.95 -43.87 29.82
N PRO A 591 -36.28 -43.70 29.76
CA PRO A 591 -37.04 -44.18 28.61
C PRO A 591 -36.52 -43.49 27.35
N PHE A 592 -36.25 -44.29 26.31
CA PHE A 592 -35.88 -43.78 25.00
C PHE A 592 -36.96 -42.80 24.52
N SER A 593 -36.59 -41.53 24.37
CA SER A 593 -37.43 -40.49 23.79
C SER A 593 -36.95 -40.26 22.38
N ALA A 594 -37.71 -40.75 21.39
CA ALA A 594 -37.43 -40.46 19.99
C ALA A 594 -37.55 -38.95 19.74
N ARG A 595 -36.42 -38.30 19.43
CA ARG A 595 -36.33 -36.89 19.08
C ARG A 595 -35.78 -36.78 17.67
N LYS A 596 -36.33 -35.83 16.92
CA LYS A 596 -35.90 -35.53 15.56
C LYS A 596 -35.96 -34.03 15.36
N THR A 597 -34.89 -33.47 14.84
CA THR A 597 -34.83 -32.09 14.37
C THR A 597 -34.39 -32.04 12.92
N ARG A 598 -34.88 -31.03 12.21
CA ARG A 598 -34.49 -30.68 10.85
C ARG A 598 -34.20 -29.18 10.83
N VAL A 599 -32.98 -28.83 10.45
CA VAL A 599 -32.53 -27.44 10.31
C VAL A 599 -32.18 -27.20 8.84
N GLU A 600 -32.82 -26.20 8.24
CA GLU A 600 -32.57 -25.74 6.87
C GLU A 600 -32.18 -24.27 6.91
N LEU A 601 -31.12 -23.90 6.21
CA LEU A 601 -30.56 -22.55 6.23
C LEU A 601 -30.34 -22.03 4.80
N PRO A 602 -30.53 -20.71 4.58
CA PRO A 602 -30.17 -20.04 3.34
C PRO A 602 -28.65 -20.00 3.15
N VAL A 603 -28.22 -19.77 1.91
CA VAL A 603 -26.83 -19.36 1.63
C VAL A 603 -26.67 -17.86 1.86
N ARG A 604 -25.42 -17.38 1.91
CA ARG A 604 -25.13 -15.95 2.05
C ARG A 604 -24.35 -15.41 0.88
N VAL A 605 -24.68 -14.19 0.47
CA VAL A 605 -23.88 -13.37 -0.43
C VAL A 605 -23.36 -12.15 0.32
N ASP A 606 -22.10 -11.80 0.12
CA ASP A 606 -21.46 -10.63 0.74
C ASP A 606 -21.26 -9.51 -0.30
N PHE A 607 -21.66 -8.30 0.07
CA PHE A 607 -21.43 -7.11 -0.76
C PHE A 607 -20.07 -6.51 -0.47
N VAL A 608 -19.71 -6.38 0.81
CA VAL A 608 -18.46 -5.76 1.25
C VAL A 608 -18.16 -6.09 2.72
N GLY A 609 -16.88 -5.96 3.09
CA GLY A 609 -16.41 -6.08 4.47
C GLY A 609 -15.75 -7.43 4.79
N GLY A 610 -15.81 -8.40 3.88
CA GLY A 610 -15.09 -9.68 4.02
C GLY A 610 -13.61 -9.49 4.36
N TRP A 611 -13.02 -10.44 5.07
CA TRP A 611 -11.68 -10.39 5.70
C TRP A 611 -11.61 -9.59 7.00
N SER A 612 -12.43 -8.54 7.18
CA SER A 612 -12.51 -7.85 8.47
C SER A 612 -13.17 -8.70 9.56
N ASP A 613 -13.84 -9.80 9.18
CA ASP A 613 -14.45 -10.77 10.08
C ASP A 613 -13.51 -11.89 10.55
N THR A 614 -12.32 -11.97 9.97
CA THR A 614 -11.43 -13.13 10.12
C THR A 614 -10.46 -12.92 11.28
N PRO A 615 -10.32 -13.87 12.23
CA PRO A 615 -9.26 -13.81 13.23
C PRO A 615 -7.86 -13.88 12.60
N PRO A 616 -6.86 -13.17 13.14
CA PRO A 616 -6.88 -12.38 14.37
C PRO A 616 -7.37 -10.94 14.19
N TRP A 617 -7.70 -10.49 12.97
CA TRP A 617 -8.21 -9.13 12.75
C TRP A 617 -9.39 -8.83 13.65
N SER A 618 -10.44 -9.66 13.60
CA SER A 618 -11.67 -9.43 14.35
C SER A 618 -11.49 -9.48 15.87
N LEU A 619 -10.37 -10.04 16.35
CA LEU A 619 -10.02 -10.11 17.78
C LEU A 619 -9.32 -8.85 18.27
N GLU A 620 -8.51 -8.21 17.42
CA GLU A 620 -7.73 -7.01 17.76
C GLU A 620 -8.40 -5.71 17.29
N ARG A 621 -9.20 -5.78 16.23
CA ARG A 621 -9.81 -4.64 15.53
C ARG A 621 -11.28 -4.93 15.25
N SER A 622 -12.05 -3.87 15.07
CA SER A 622 -13.46 -4.00 14.68
C SER A 622 -13.55 -4.48 13.24
N GLY A 623 -14.34 -5.53 13.03
CA GLY A 623 -14.77 -6.03 11.74
C GLY A 623 -16.17 -5.52 11.41
N CYS A 624 -16.47 -5.29 10.14
CA CYS A 624 -17.77 -4.86 9.66
C CYS A 624 -18.07 -5.59 8.36
N VAL A 625 -19.20 -6.30 8.28
CA VAL A 625 -19.64 -7.02 7.07
C VAL A 625 -21.08 -6.68 6.74
N LEU A 626 -21.33 -6.42 5.47
CA LEU A 626 -22.65 -6.21 4.89
C LEU A 626 -22.97 -7.38 3.96
N ASN A 627 -23.91 -8.22 4.38
CA ASN A 627 -24.28 -9.43 3.64
C ASN A 627 -25.80 -9.65 3.60
N MET A 628 -26.23 -10.61 2.79
CA MET A 628 -27.63 -10.94 2.56
C MET A 628 -27.82 -12.45 2.52
N ALA A 629 -28.84 -12.94 3.23
CA ALA A 629 -29.28 -14.33 3.18
C ALA A 629 -30.22 -14.55 1.98
N ILE A 630 -29.91 -15.53 1.13
CA ILE A 630 -30.71 -15.86 -0.05
C ILE A 630 -31.05 -17.35 -0.13
N SER A 631 -32.25 -17.63 -0.67
CA SER A 631 -32.59 -18.96 -1.19
C SER A 631 -32.13 -19.07 -2.65
N LEU A 632 -31.94 -20.30 -3.12
CA LEU A 632 -31.58 -20.58 -4.51
C LEU A 632 -32.59 -21.56 -5.10
N GLU A 633 -33.05 -21.28 -6.32
CA GLU A 633 -34.05 -22.08 -7.04
C GLU A 633 -35.28 -22.40 -6.19
N GLY A 634 -35.73 -21.42 -5.39
CA GLY A 634 -36.92 -21.52 -4.55
C GLY A 634 -36.78 -22.41 -3.31
N SER A 635 -35.56 -22.79 -2.90
CA SER A 635 -35.34 -23.61 -1.70
C SER A 635 -34.14 -23.17 -0.86
N LEU A 636 -34.17 -23.52 0.43
CA LEU A 636 -33.01 -23.41 1.32
C LEU A 636 -32.04 -24.57 0.99
N PRO A 637 -30.84 -24.28 0.47
CA PRO A 637 -30.01 -25.30 -0.15
C PRO A 637 -29.22 -26.14 0.85
N ILE A 638 -29.04 -25.68 2.10
CA ILE A 638 -28.17 -26.30 3.09
C ILE A 638 -28.99 -26.75 4.30
N GLY A 639 -28.71 -27.94 4.83
CA GLY A 639 -29.36 -28.37 6.05
C GLY A 639 -28.83 -29.66 6.64
N ALA A 640 -29.38 -29.98 7.81
CA ALA A 640 -29.10 -31.20 8.55
C ALA A 640 -30.36 -31.75 9.23
N THR A 641 -30.41 -33.06 9.38
CA THR A 641 -31.39 -33.76 10.22
C THR A 641 -30.63 -34.53 11.28
N VAL A 642 -31.00 -34.34 12.55
CA VAL A 642 -30.44 -35.09 13.68
C VAL A 642 -31.57 -35.86 14.34
N GLU A 643 -31.39 -37.15 14.55
CA GLU A 643 -32.40 -38.05 15.11
C GLU A 643 -31.77 -38.99 16.14
N THR A 644 -32.44 -39.20 17.28
CA THR A 644 -32.00 -40.18 18.27
C THR A 644 -32.39 -41.59 17.83
N THR A 645 -31.52 -42.57 18.01
CA THR A 645 -31.76 -43.98 17.65
C THR A 645 -31.63 -44.89 18.87
N SER A 646 -32.24 -46.08 18.79
CA SER A 646 -32.17 -47.09 19.86
C SER A 646 -30.80 -47.78 19.97
N ASN A 647 -30.00 -47.75 18.91
CA ASN A 647 -28.70 -48.41 18.86
C ASN A 647 -27.62 -47.42 19.28
N ALA A 648 -26.75 -47.80 20.21
CA ALA A 648 -25.62 -46.94 20.62
C ALA A 648 -24.69 -46.61 19.44
N GLY A 649 -24.06 -45.43 19.48
CA GLY A 649 -23.16 -44.93 18.45
C GLY A 649 -23.74 -43.77 17.63
N VAL A 650 -22.95 -43.25 16.69
CA VAL A 650 -23.32 -42.13 15.81
C VAL A 650 -23.20 -42.58 14.36
N HIS A 651 -24.31 -42.53 13.63
CA HIS A 651 -24.37 -42.80 12.20
C HIS A 651 -24.48 -41.48 11.43
N ILE A 652 -23.54 -41.22 10.52
CA ILE A 652 -23.45 -39.98 9.74
C ILE A 652 -23.54 -40.32 8.26
N PHE A 653 -24.33 -39.57 7.50
CA PHE A 653 -24.36 -39.67 6.04
C PHE A 653 -24.69 -38.34 5.37
N ASP A 654 -24.27 -38.18 4.12
CA ASP A 654 -24.52 -37.00 3.28
C ASP A 654 -25.33 -37.33 2.02
N ASP A 655 -25.58 -36.32 1.19
CA ASP A 655 -26.26 -36.44 -0.10
C ASP A 655 -25.36 -36.93 -1.24
N ASP A 656 -24.04 -36.91 -1.03
CA ASP A 656 -23.03 -37.48 -1.94
C ASP A 656 -22.90 -39.02 -1.80
N GLY A 657 -23.61 -39.61 -0.84
CA GLY A 657 -23.64 -41.06 -0.61
C GLY A 657 -22.56 -41.58 0.35
N ASN A 658 -21.79 -40.69 0.98
CA ASN A 658 -20.83 -41.07 2.01
C ASN A 658 -21.57 -41.49 3.28
N GLN A 659 -21.03 -42.48 3.99
CA GLN A 659 -21.58 -42.96 5.26
C GLN A 659 -20.46 -43.30 6.24
N LEU A 660 -20.68 -43.04 7.52
CA LEU A 660 -19.75 -43.36 8.61
C LEU A 660 -20.53 -43.75 9.86
N PHE A 661 -20.14 -44.87 10.47
CA PHE A 661 -20.63 -45.27 11.78
C PHE A 661 -19.51 -45.18 12.81
N ILE A 662 -19.78 -44.51 13.94
CA ILE A 662 -18.86 -44.33 15.05
C ILE A 662 -19.45 -45.04 16.27
N GLU A 663 -18.82 -46.14 16.70
CA GLU A 663 -19.29 -46.95 17.82
C GLU A 663 -19.19 -46.19 19.15
N ASP A 664 -18.04 -45.59 19.44
CA ASP A 664 -17.81 -44.78 20.65
C ASP A 664 -17.64 -43.30 20.27
N PRO A 665 -18.64 -42.44 20.52
CA PRO A 665 -18.54 -41.00 20.26
C PRO A 665 -17.41 -40.31 21.02
N LYS A 666 -16.91 -40.89 22.12
CA LYS A 666 -15.77 -40.33 22.90
C LYS A 666 -14.43 -40.54 22.21
N SER A 667 -14.36 -41.41 21.20
CA SER A 667 -13.15 -41.61 20.39
C SER A 667 -12.86 -40.44 19.45
N ILE A 668 -13.84 -39.55 19.23
CA ILE A 668 -13.68 -38.37 18.39
C ILE A 668 -12.71 -37.41 19.10
N ALA A 669 -11.57 -37.15 18.48
CA ALA A 669 -10.58 -36.19 18.97
C ALA A 669 -9.87 -35.52 17.78
N PRO A 670 -9.52 -34.23 17.88
CA PRO A 670 -8.65 -33.57 16.92
C PRO A 670 -7.18 -34.01 17.14
N PRO A 671 -6.30 -33.85 16.13
CA PRO A 671 -6.54 -33.29 14.80
C PRO A 671 -7.31 -34.25 13.88
N PHE A 672 -8.07 -33.69 12.94
CA PHE A 672 -8.79 -34.46 11.92
C PHE A 672 -7.99 -34.51 10.61
N ASP A 673 -8.04 -35.65 9.92
CA ASP A 673 -7.42 -35.79 8.60
C ASP A 673 -8.06 -34.85 7.58
N HIS A 674 -7.25 -34.27 6.68
CA HIS A 674 -7.75 -33.36 5.66
C HIS A 674 -8.77 -34.00 4.71
N ASP A 675 -8.62 -35.30 4.45
CA ASP A 675 -9.47 -36.09 3.56
C ASP A 675 -10.71 -36.69 4.25
N ASP A 676 -10.92 -36.40 5.53
CA ASP A 676 -12.10 -36.87 6.28
C ASP A 676 -13.37 -36.11 5.85
N TYR A 677 -14.22 -36.78 5.08
CA TYR A 677 -15.51 -36.26 4.60
C TYR A 677 -16.42 -35.76 5.73
N PHE A 678 -16.33 -36.33 6.93
CA PHE A 678 -17.18 -35.99 8.07
C PHE A 678 -16.45 -35.20 9.16
N ARG A 679 -15.27 -34.64 8.87
CA ARG A 679 -14.52 -33.79 9.83
C ARG A 679 -15.35 -32.67 10.43
N LEU A 680 -16.25 -32.07 9.62
CA LEU A 680 -17.16 -31.00 10.06
C LEU A 680 -18.17 -31.49 11.09
N VAL A 681 -18.80 -32.64 10.82
CA VAL A 681 -19.79 -33.23 11.74
C VAL A 681 -19.10 -33.71 13.02
N LYS A 682 -17.91 -34.32 12.92
CA LYS A 682 -17.09 -34.71 14.07
C LYS A 682 -16.72 -33.50 14.94
N ALA A 683 -16.27 -32.40 14.33
CA ALA A 683 -15.98 -31.18 15.05
C ALA A 683 -17.25 -30.56 15.69
N ALA A 684 -18.41 -30.62 15.01
CA ALA A 684 -19.71 -30.21 15.57
C ALA A 684 -20.11 -31.00 16.82
N LEU A 685 -19.89 -32.31 16.81
CA LEU A 685 -20.12 -33.19 17.96
C LEU A 685 -19.25 -32.79 19.17
N LEU A 686 -18.01 -32.36 18.94
CA LEU A 686 -17.11 -31.90 19.99
C LEU A 686 -17.53 -30.55 20.56
N VAL A 687 -17.71 -29.52 19.72
CA VAL A 687 -17.97 -28.16 20.20
C VAL A 687 -19.35 -28.02 20.86
N SER A 688 -20.33 -28.83 20.45
CA SER A 688 -21.65 -28.86 21.09
C SER A 688 -21.66 -29.59 22.43
N GLY A 689 -20.59 -30.32 22.77
CA GLY A 689 -20.51 -31.13 24.00
C GLY A 689 -21.44 -32.35 24.01
N VAL A 690 -22.14 -32.64 22.91
CA VAL A 690 -23.15 -33.71 22.83
C VAL A 690 -22.54 -35.10 23.09
N VAL A 691 -21.26 -35.30 22.78
CA VAL A 691 -20.51 -36.55 23.05
C VAL A 691 -20.43 -36.89 24.54
N HIS A 692 -20.56 -35.90 25.44
CA HIS A 692 -20.56 -36.11 26.88
C HIS A 692 -21.96 -36.08 27.50
N HIS A 693 -23.00 -35.80 26.70
CA HIS A 693 -24.36 -35.64 27.19
C HIS A 693 -25.03 -36.99 27.51
N LYS A 694 -25.85 -37.03 28.57
CA LYS A 694 -26.51 -38.25 29.05
C LYS A 694 -27.38 -38.93 27.97
N ILE A 695 -28.01 -38.13 27.09
CA ILE A 695 -28.86 -38.63 25.99
C ILE A 695 -28.07 -39.55 25.05
N VAL A 696 -26.83 -39.18 24.71
CA VAL A 696 -25.97 -39.97 23.79
C VAL A 696 -25.36 -41.19 24.50
N GLN A 697 -25.28 -41.17 25.83
CA GLN A 697 -24.86 -42.33 26.62
C GLN A 697 -25.96 -43.40 26.69
N SER A 698 -27.22 -43.01 26.58
CA SER A 698 -28.39 -43.90 26.64
C SER A 698 -29.02 -44.22 25.27
N SER A 699 -28.63 -43.54 24.20
CA SER A 699 -29.23 -43.63 22.87
C SER A 699 -28.21 -43.25 21.79
N GLY A 700 -28.33 -43.78 20.58
CA GLY A 700 -27.49 -43.36 19.46
C GLY A 700 -28.00 -42.10 18.78
N LEU A 701 -27.22 -41.63 17.80
CA LEU A 701 -27.57 -40.52 16.92
C LEU A 701 -27.48 -40.94 15.46
N GLN A 702 -28.38 -40.40 14.67
CA GLN A 702 -28.34 -40.44 13.22
C GLN A 702 -28.33 -39.01 12.68
N ILE A 703 -27.30 -38.67 11.92
CA ILE A 703 -27.07 -37.33 11.37
C ILE A 703 -27.04 -37.44 9.86
N ARG A 704 -27.97 -36.74 9.20
CA ARG A 704 -27.99 -36.56 7.75
C ARG A 704 -27.64 -35.11 7.42
N THR A 705 -26.73 -34.89 6.49
CA THR A 705 -26.39 -33.55 5.97
C THR A 705 -26.68 -33.45 4.48
N TRP A 706 -26.93 -32.23 3.98
CA TRP A 706 -27.02 -31.95 2.55
C TRP A 706 -26.59 -30.53 2.23
N ALA A 707 -26.05 -30.34 1.03
CA ALA A 707 -25.70 -29.03 0.49
C ALA A 707 -25.95 -29.00 -1.03
N LYS A 708 -27.07 -28.43 -1.45
CA LYS A 708 -27.49 -28.31 -2.86
C LYS A 708 -26.77 -27.19 -3.62
N VAL A 709 -25.51 -26.95 -3.28
CA VAL A 709 -24.61 -25.98 -3.92
C VAL A 709 -23.21 -26.59 -3.99
N PRO A 710 -22.43 -26.35 -5.06
CA PRO A 710 -21.08 -26.88 -5.16
C PRO A 710 -20.22 -26.48 -3.95
N ARG A 711 -19.40 -27.42 -3.45
CA ARG A 711 -18.36 -27.11 -2.46
C ARG A 711 -17.40 -26.09 -3.06
N GLY A 712 -16.88 -25.15 -2.25
CA GLY A 712 -16.00 -24.07 -2.73
C GLY A 712 -16.69 -23.07 -3.67
N SER A 713 -18.01 -22.97 -3.61
CA SER A 713 -18.82 -21.97 -4.35
C SER A 713 -18.62 -20.53 -3.88
N GLY A 714 -17.97 -20.32 -2.72
CA GLY A 714 -17.81 -18.99 -2.13
C GLY A 714 -19.04 -18.48 -1.37
N LEU A 715 -20.15 -19.24 -1.32
CA LEU A 715 -21.43 -18.90 -0.66
C LEU A 715 -21.50 -19.21 0.85
N GLY A 716 -20.38 -19.55 1.48
CA GLY A 716 -20.32 -19.88 2.91
C GLY A 716 -20.85 -21.26 3.27
N THR A 717 -20.92 -22.16 2.29
CA THR A 717 -21.57 -23.47 2.40
C THR A 717 -21.11 -24.28 3.61
N SER A 718 -19.80 -24.34 3.85
CA SER A 718 -19.22 -25.14 4.93
C SER A 718 -19.63 -24.60 6.31
N SER A 719 -19.48 -23.31 6.56
CA SER A 719 -19.80 -22.69 7.85
C SER A 719 -21.30 -22.70 8.12
N ILE A 720 -22.13 -22.53 7.08
CA ILE A 720 -23.58 -22.63 7.19
C ILE A 720 -24.02 -24.07 7.46
N LEU A 721 -23.40 -25.07 6.82
CA LEU A 721 -23.66 -26.47 7.12
C LEU A 721 -23.25 -26.81 8.56
N ALA A 722 -22.10 -26.31 9.02
CA ALA A 722 -21.68 -26.43 10.41
C ALA A 722 -22.71 -25.81 11.37
N ALA A 723 -23.26 -24.63 11.03
CA ALA A 723 -24.30 -23.98 11.80
C ALA A 723 -25.59 -24.84 11.86
N ALA A 724 -26.01 -25.44 10.74
CA ALA A 724 -27.18 -26.32 10.71
C ALA A 724 -26.99 -27.57 11.59
N VAL A 725 -25.82 -28.20 11.54
CA VAL A 725 -25.50 -29.38 12.35
C VAL A 725 -25.42 -29.02 13.83
N VAL A 726 -24.68 -27.97 14.20
CA VAL A 726 -24.55 -27.51 15.59
C VAL A 726 -25.91 -27.14 16.18
N LYS A 727 -26.73 -26.39 15.43
CA LYS A 727 -28.08 -26.02 15.86
C LYS A 727 -28.97 -27.24 16.08
N GLY A 728 -28.93 -28.21 15.15
CA GLY A 728 -29.66 -29.47 15.30
C GLY A 728 -29.19 -30.29 16.52
N LEU A 729 -27.88 -30.38 16.76
CA LEU A 729 -27.35 -31.07 17.93
C LEU A 729 -27.81 -30.42 19.24
N LEU A 730 -27.76 -29.09 19.32
CA LEU A 730 -28.21 -28.33 20.50
C LEU A 730 -29.72 -28.53 20.76
N GLN A 731 -30.55 -28.52 19.71
CA GLN A 731 -31.99 -28.79 19.84
C GLN A 731 -32.29 -30.20 20.35
N ILE A 732 -31.53 -31.21 19.92
CA ILE A 732 -31.71 -32.59 20.40
C ILE A 732 -31.41 -32.72 21.90
N ILE A 733 -30.38 -32.01 22.37
CA ILE A 733 -29.98 -32.03 23.79
C ILE A 733 -30.66 -30.96 24.64
N GLU A 734 -31.58 -30.16 24.09
CA GLU A 734 -32.21 -29.01 24.78
C GLU A 734 -31.17 -28.00 25.32
N GLY A 735 -30.08 -27.80 24.59
CA GLY A 735 -29.08 -26.76 24.85
C GLY A 735 -29.50 -25.39 24.30
N ASP A 736 -28.63 -24.39 24.48
CA ASP A 736 -28.83 -23.04 23.91
C ASP A 736 -28.62 -23.07 22.38
N ASP A 737 -29.70 -23.18 21.62
CA ASP A 737 -29.70 -23.17 20.15
C ASP A 737 -29.84 -21.76 19.54
N SER A 738 -29.63 -20.71 20.33
CA SER A 738 -29.66 -19.33 19.86
C SER A 738 -28.64 -19.09 18.74
N ASN A 739 -28.99 -18.23 17.78
CA ASN A 739 -28.12 -17.92 16.65
C ASN A 739 -26.76 -17.36 17.09
N GLU A 740 -26.72 -16.61 18.20
CA GLU A 740 -25.47 -16.10 18.77
C GLU A 740 -24.56 -17.22 19.28
N ASN A 741 -25.10 -18.18 20.05
CA ASN A 741 -24.33 -19.30 20.55
C ASN A 741 -23.88 -20.24 19.41
N VAL A 742 -24.76 -20.53 18.45
CA VAL A 742 -24.41 -21.35 17.27
C VAL A 742 -23.28 -20.69 16.47
N ALA A 743 -23.36 -19.38 16.19
CA ALA A 743 -22.33 -18.67 15.44
C ALA A 743 -20.96 -18.71 16.13
N ARG A 744 -20.96 -18.57 17.46
CA ARG A 744 -19.78 -18.72 18.33
C ARG A 744 -19.18 -20.13 18.22
N LEU A 745 -19.99 -21.17 18.42
CA LEU A 745 -19.51 -22.56 18.35
C LEU A 745 -18.97 -22.92 16.95
N VAL A 746 -19.58 -22.41 15.89
CA VAL A 746 -19.08 -22.60 14.52
C VAL A 746 -17.72 -21.94 14.34
N LEU A 747 -17.50 -20.74 14.90
CA LEU A 747 -16.19 -20.10 14.83
C LEU A 747 -15.11 -20.96 15.49
N VAL A 748 -15.40 -21.58 16.64
CA VAL A 748 -14.47 -22.53 17.31
C VAL A 748 -14.28 -23.80 16.48
N LEU A 749 -15.36 -24.34 15.93
CA LEU A 749 -15.37 -25.55 15.11
C LEU A 749 -14.43 -25.42 13.91
N GLU A 750 -14.45 -24.29 13.21
CA GLU A 750 -13.59 -24.05 12.04
C GLU A 750 -12.10 -23.97 12.40
N GLN A 751 -11.77 -23.50 13.61
CA GLN A 751 -10.39 -23.51 14.10
C GLN A 751 -9.94 -24.95 14.40
N ILE A 752 -10.78 -25.76 15.04
CA ILE A 752 -10.49 -27.19 15.31
C ILE A 752 -10.32 -27.97 14.00
N MET A 753 -11.09 -27.64 12.97
CA MET A 753 -10.97 -28.24 11.64
C MET A 753 -9.72 -27.80 10.87
N GLY A 754 -9.01 -26.77 11.32
CA GLY A 754 -7.88 -26.18 10.61
C GLY A 754 -8.28 -25.41 9.34
N THR A 755 -9.56 -25.05 9.17
CA THR A 755 -10.01 -24.21 8.04
C THR A 755 -9.87 -22.73 8.34
N GLY A 756 -9.93 -22.32 9.61
CA GLY A 756 -9.53 -20.99 10.08
C GLY A 756 -10.42 -19.81 9.64
N GLY A 757 -11.68 -20.07 9.27
CA GLY A 757 -12.59 -19.03 8.75
C GLY A 757 -13.00 -17.97 9.77
N GLY A 758 -13.64 -16.91 9.25
CA GLY A 758 -14.20 -15.81 10.03
C GLY A 758 -15.61 -16.07 10.53
N TRP A 759 -16.28 -15.02 11.02
CA TRP A 759 -17.65 -15.14 11.54
C TRP A 759 -18.75 -14.82 10.53
N GLN A 760 -18.44 -14.28 9.35
CA GLN A 760 -19.46 -13.75 8.44
C GLN A 760 -20.40 -14.80 7.85
N ASP A 761 -19.91 -16.03 7.63
CA ASP A 761 -20.62 -17.05 6.85
C ASP A 761 -21.78 -17.63 7.66
N GLN A 762 -21.50 -18.05 8.90
CA GLN A 762 -22.50 -18.54 9.84
C GLN A 762 -23.50 -17.46 10.23
N ILE A 763 -23.04 -16.21 10.45
CA ILE A 763 -23.98 -15.09 10.66
C ILE A 763 -24.84 -14.91 9.41
N GLY A 764 -24.22 -14.94 8.23
CA GLY A 764 -24.83 -14.84 6.92
C GLY A 764 -26.00 -15.80 6.71
N GLY A 765 -25.87 -17.06 7.12
CA GLY A 765 -26.92 -18.07 6.99
C GLY A 765 -27.89 -18.17 8.17
N LEU A 766 -27.49 -17.82 9.40
CA LEU A 766 -28.35 -17.94 10.59
C LEU A 766 -29.37 -16.81 10.74
N TYR A 767 -29.01 -15.61 10.29
CA TYR A 767 -29.87 -14.43 10.37
C TYR A 767 -30.48 -14.13 8.99
N PRO A 768 -31.80 -14.03 8.86
CA PRO A 768 -32.45 -13.74 7.58
C PRO A 768 -32.16 -12.30 7.10
N GLY A 769 -32.47 -12.05 5.84
CA GLY A 769 -32.51 -10.74 5.21
C GLY A 769 -31.13 -10.14 4.93
N ILE A 770 -31.15 -8.84 4.66
CA ILE A 770 -29.97 -7.99 4.56
C ILE A 770 -29.57 -7.59 5.98
N LYS A 771 -28.27 -7.64 6.28
CA LYS A 771 -27.78 -7.31 7.61
C LYS A 771 -26.39 -6.71 7.57
N PHE A 772 -26.18 -5.77 8.48
CA PHE A 772 -24.88 -5.21 8.79
C PHE A 772 -24.43 -5.79 10.11
N THR A 773 -23.28 -6.44 10.14
CA THR A 773 -22.71 -7.02 11.36
C THR A 773 -21.42 -6.32 11.70
N SER A 774 -21.27 -5.88 12.95
CA SER A 774 -20.03 -5.31 13.48
C SER A 774 -19.49 -6.14 14.64
N SER A 775 -18.18 -6.33 14.69
CA SER A 775 -17.50 -6.94 15.84
C SER A 775 -16.93 -5.90 16.79
N PHE A 776 -16.97 -6.21 18.08
CA PHE A 776 -16.24 -5.52 19.13
C PHE A 776 -15.07 -6.41 19.54
N PRO A 777 -13.82 -6.01 19.24
CA PRO A 777 -12.64 -6.81 19.55
C PRO A 777 -12.47 -6.98 21.06
N GLY A 778 -11.87 -8.09 21.47
CA GLY A 778 -11.61 -8.42 22.87
C GLY A 778 -11.92 -9.87 23.23
N LEU A 779 -11.77 -10.17 24.52
CA LEU A 779 -12.08 -11.45 25.14
C LEU A 779 -13.23 -11.21 26.15
N PRO A 780 -14.50 -11.56 25.84
CA PRO A 780 -14.96 -12.24 24.63
C PRO A 780 -15.09 -11.34 23.39
N LEU A 781 -14.99 -11.97 22.22
CA LEU A 781 -15.40 -11.39 20.95
C LEU A 781 -16.92 -11.22 20.97
N ARG A 782 -17.40 -9.99 20.78
CA ARG A 782 -18.84 -9.70 20.74
C ARG A 782 -19.24 -9.27 19.34
N LEU A 783 -20.34 -9.83 18.85
CA LEU A 783 -20.91 -9.52 17.53
C LEU A 783 -22.22 -8.79 17.73
N GLN A 784 -22.42 -7.71 16.98
CA GLN A 784 -23.70 -7.01 16.90
C GLN A 784 -24.23 -7.15 15.47
N VAL A 785 -25.29 -7.93 15.33
CA VAL A 785 -26.01 -8.10 14.06
C VAL A 785 -27.13 -7.08 14.02
N ILE A 786 -27.12 -6.21 13.00
CA ILE A 786 -28.14 -5.19 12.75
C ILE A 786 -28.89 -5.58 11.48
N PRO A 787 -30.09 -6.19 11.59
CA PRO A 787 -30.95 -6.43 10.44
C PRO A 787 -31.33 -5.10 9.77
N LEU A 788 -31.25 -5.05 8.45
CA LEU A 788 -31.71 -3.92 7.67
C LEU A 788 -33.09 -4.25 7.12
N VAL A 789 -34.11 -3.53 7.61
CA VAL A 789 -35.49 -3.70 7.13
C VAL A 789 -35.56 -3.16 5.70
N ALA A 790 -35.51 -4.07 4.73
CA ALA A 790 -35.56 -3.71 3.33
C ALA A 790 -36.96 -3.20 2.95
N SER A 791 -37.04 -2.01 2.35
CA SER A 791 -38.29 -1.52 1.78
C SER A 791 -38.69 -2.40 0.58
N LEU A 792 -39.99 -2.48 0.27
CA LEU A 792 -40.46 -3.23 -0.91
C LEU A 792 -39.82 -2.71 -2.21
N GLN A 793 -39.53 -1.41 -2.27
CA GLN A 793 -38.80 -0.78 -3.37
C GLN A 793 -37.38 -1.34 -3.46
N LEU A 794 -36.63 -1.39 -2.35
CA LEU A 794 -35.27 -1.90 -2.34
C LEU A 794 -35.22 -3.37 -2.78
N VAL A 795 -36.12 -4.20 -2.26
CA VAL A 795 -36.22 -5.62 -2.64
C VAL A 795 -36.46 -5.75 -4.15
N SER A 796 -37.44 -5.00 -4.67
CA SER A 796 -37.75 -5.00 -6.11
C SER A 796 -36.57 -4.54 -6.98
N GLU A 797 -35.85 -3.50 -6.57
CA GLU A 797 -34.68 -3.01 -7.31
C GLU A 797 -33.56 -4.08 -7.35
N LEU A 798 -33.28 -4.73 -6.22
CA LEU A 798 -32.29 -5.81 -6.15
C LEU A 798 -32.71 -7.01 -7.01
N GLU A 799 -33.94 -7.50 -6.88
CA GLU A 799 -34.42 -8.64 -7.66
C GLU A 799 -34.41 -8.38 -9.17
N GLN A 800 -34.61 -7.12 -9.59
CA GLN A 800 -34.57 -6.73 -11.00
C GLN A 800 -33.17 -6.52 -11.55
N ARG A 801 -32.20 -6.09 -10.72
CA ARG A 801 -30.86 -5.67 -11.18
C ARG A 801 -29.73 -6.65 -10.85
N LEU A 802 -29.84 -7.42 -9.77
CA LEU A 802 -28.76 -8.27 -9.27
C LEU A 802 -28.83 -9.68 -9.85
N LEU A 803 -27.79 -10.06 -10.59
CA LEU A 803 -27.60 -11.42 -11.09
C LEU A 803 -26.62 -12.18 -10.19
N VAL A 804 -27.00 -13.40 -9.81
CA VAL A 804 -26.17 -14.35 -9.04
C VAL A 804 -25.68 -15.44 -10.00
N VAL A 805 -24.40 -15.38 -10.34
CA VAL A 805 -23.82 -16.16 -11.45
C VAL A 805 -22.74 -17.10 -10.93
N PHE A 806 -22.90 -18.40 -11.12
CA PHE A 806 -21.84 -19.38 -10.86
C PHE A 806 -20.89 -19.45 -12.06
N THR A 807 -19.59 -19.27 -11.80
CA THR A 807 -18.55 -19.19 -12.85
C THR A 807 -18.12 -20.53 -13.42
N GLY A 808 -18.62 -21.65 -12.88
CA GLY A 808 -18.18 -23.01 -13.23
C GLY A 808 -16.85 -23.42 -12.57
N GLN A 809 -16.08 -22.47 -12.04
CA GLN A 809 -14.82 -22.70 -11.36
C GLN A 809 -15.01 -22.83 -9.84
N VAL A 810 -14.21 -23.66 -9.19
CA VAL A 810 -14.25 -23.86 -7.73
C VAL A 810 -12.84 -23.72 -7.17
N ARG A 811 -12.69 -22.97 -6.07
CA ARG A 811 -11.42 -22.82 -5.35
C ARG A 811 -11.64 -22.98 -3.85
N LEU A 812 -10.74 -23.70 -3.19
CA LEU A 812 -10.72 -23.80 -1.74
C LEU A 812 -10.10 -22.55 -1.12
N ALA A 813 -10.77 -21.96 -0.12
CA ALA A 813 -10.37 -20.71 0.51
C ALA A 813 -9.15 -20.81 1.44
N ASN A 814 -8.76 -22.02 1.86
CA ASN A 814 -7.73 -22.23 2.88
C ASN A 814 -6.36 -21.64 2.50
N GLN A 815 -5.92 -21.79 1.26
CA GLN A 815 -4.64 -21.24 0.79
C GLN A 815 -4.65 -19.71 0.76
N VAL A 816 -5.80 -19.10 0.46
CA VAL A 816 -5.95 -17.63 0.44
C VAL A 816 -5.90 -17.10 1.86
N LEU A 817 -6.65 -17.73 2.76
CA LEU A 817 -6.68 -17.40 4.18
C LEU A 817 -5.29 -17.39 4.78
N GLN A 818 -4.48 -18.43 4.50
CA GLN A 818 -3.13 -18.53 5.02
C GLN A 818 -2.27 -17.32 4.63
N LYS A 819 -2.29 -16.93 3.35
CA LYS A 819 -1.53 -15.78 2.87
C LYS A 819 -1.98 -14.47 3.51
N VAL A 820 -3.29 -14.22 3.57
CA VAL A 820 -3.86 -12.97 4.10
C VAL A 820 -3.58 -12.85 5.60
N VAL A 821 -3.80 -13.91 6.38
CA VAL A 821 -3.55 -13.90 7.83
C VAL A 821 -2.05 -13.78 8.14
N THR A 822 -1.15 -14.44 7.39
CA THR A 822 0.30 -14.28 7.58
C THR A 822 0.71 -12.82 7.35
N ARG A 823 0.25 -12.19 6.26
CA ARG A 823 0.50 -10.75 6.01
C ARG A 823 -0.09 -9.85 7.11
N TYR A 824 -1.27 -10.16 7.62
CA TYR A 824 -1.86 -9.46 8.75
C TYR A 824 -1.01 -9.59 10.03
N LEU A 825 -0.57 -10.81 10.35
CA LEU A 825 0.29 -11.08 11.49
C LEU A 825 1.60 -10.32 11.33
N ARG A 826 2.19 -10.26 10.13
CA ARG A 826 3.38 -9.45 9.82
C ARG A 826 3.20 -7.96 10.06
N ARG A 827 1.95 -7.46 10.02
CA ARG A 827 1.59 -6.03 9.98
C ARG A 827 1.91 -5.37 8.64
N ASP A 828 1.69 -6.09 7.55
CA ASP A 828 1.73 -5.55 6.19
C ASP A 828 0.77 -4.35 6.07
N ASN A 829 1.32 -3.18 5.78
CA ASN A 829 0.58 -1.92 5.86
C ASN A 829 -0.47 -1.77 4.77
N LEU A 830 -0.17 -2.22 3.55
CA LEU A 830 -1.13 -2.22 2.45
C LEU A 830 -2.33 -3.08 2.85
N LEU A 831 -2.10 -4.32 3.30
CA LEU A 831 -3.16 -5.21 3.72
C LEU A 831 -3.97 -4.67 4.90
N ILE A 832 -3.31 -4.09 5.92
CA ILE A 832 -4.01 -3.47 7.04
C ILE A 832 -4.92 -2.34 6.53
N SER A 833 -4.41 -1.48 5.65
CA SER A 833 -5.18 -0.39 5.05
C SER A 833 -6.37 -0.89 4.25
N SER A 834 -6.18 -1.91 3.40
CA SER A 834 -7.24 -2.50 2.59
C SER A 834 -8.35 -3.11 3.46
N ILE A 835 -8.03 -3.82 4.55
CA ILE A 835 -9.05 -4.36 5.46
C ILE A 835 -9.76 -3.24 6.26
N LYS A 836 -9.05 -2.19 6.69
CA LYS A 836 -9.69 -1.00 7.31
C LYS A 836 -10.70 -0.39 6.33
N ARG A 837 -10.31 -0.23 5.07
CA ARG A 837 -11.16 0.36 4.03
C ARG A 837 -12.37 -0.53 3.73
N LEU A 838 -12.21 -1.85 3.67
CA LEU A 838 -13.34 -2.79 3.53
C LEU A 838 -14.35 -2.65 4.68
N ALA A 839 -13.88 -2.50 5.92
CA ALA A 839 -14.75 -2.30 7.07
C ALA A 839 -15.47 -0.94 7.05
N GLU A 840 -14.81 0.11 6.56
CA GLU A 840 -15.42 1.43 6.35
C GLU A 840 -16.48 1.39 5.24
N LEU A 841 -16.14 0.79 4.09
CA LEU A 841 -17.05 0.60 2.97
C LEU A 841 -18.31 -0.19 3.37
N ALA A 842 -18.21 -1.13 4.31
CA ALA A 842 -19.39 -1.82 4.84
C ALA A 842 -20.35 -0.88 5.59
N LYS A 843 -19.83 0.16 6.26
CA LYS A 843 -20.66 1.20 6.92
C LYS A 843 -21.31 2.10 5.88
N ILE A 844 -20.55 2.53 4.87
CA ILE A 844 -21.08 3.32 3.74
C ILE A 844 -22.15 2.53 2.99
N GLY A 845 -21.91 1.24 2.72
CA GLY A 845 -22.88 0.38 2.04
C GLY A 845 -24.18 0.15 2.84
N ARG A 846 -24.09 0.17 4.18
CA ARG A 846 -25.29 0.17 5.03
C ARG A 846 -26.10 1.44 4.81
N GLU A 847 -25.46 2.60 4.75
CA GLU A 847 -26.13 3.89 4.50
C GLU A 847 -26.76 3.92 3.10
N ALA A 848 -26.04 3.45 2.08
CA ALA A 848 -26.56 3.30 0.72
C ALA A 848 -27.84 2.45 0.67
N PHE A 849 -27.85 1.29 1.36
CA PHE A 849 -29.07 0.48 1.47
C PHE A 849 -30.22 1.20 2.17
N MET A 850 -29.94 1.89 3.27
CA MET A 850 -30.96 2.64 4.00
C MET A 850 -31.57 3.77 3.16
N ASN A 851 -30.80 4.33 2.23
CA ASN A 851 -31.22 5.38 1.29
C ASN A 851 -31.77 4.83 -0.04
N CYS A 852 -31.79 3.51 -0.23
CA CYS A 852 -32.14 2.85 -1.50
C CYS A 852 -31.24 3.29 -2.69
N ASP A 853 -29.99 3.66 -2.43
CA ASP A 853 -29.00 4.01 -3.46
C ASP A 853 -28.24 2.75 -3.93
N ILE A 854 -28.81 2.08 -4.92
CA ILE A 854 -28.26 0.84 -5.49
C ILE A 854 -27.03 1.10 -6.36
N ASP A 855 -26.93 2.28 -6.97
CA ASP A 855 -25.79 2.61 -7.83
C ASP A 855 -24.54 2.88 -6.98
N GLU A 856 -24.70 3.53 -5.82
CA GLU A 856 -23.63 3.65 -4.82
C GLU A 856 -23.17 2.28 -4.31
N LEU A 857 -24.10 1.34 -4.03
CA LEU A 857 -23.75 -0.04 -3.70
C LEU A 857 -22.90 -0.70 -4.79
N GLY A 858 -23.23 -0.46 -6.07
CA GLY A 858 -22.43 -0.92 -7.21
C GLY A 858 -21.00 -0.41 -7.17
N GLN A 859 -20.80 0.89 -6.91
CA GLN A 859 -19.47 1.47 -6.77
C GLN A 859 -18.69 0.87 -5.58
N ILE A 860 -19.37 0.64 -4.45
CA ILE A 860 -18.79 -0.01 -3.28
C ILE A 860 -18.35 -1.45 -3.61
N MET A 861 -19.13 -2.19 -4.39
CA MET A 861 -18.77 -3.55 -4.83
C MET A 861 -17.51 -3.54 -5.70
N LEU A 862 -17.35 -2.58 -6.61
CA LEU A 862 -16.16 -2.42 -7.44
C LEU A 862 -14.93 -2.08 -6.60
N GLU A 863 -15.06 -1.16 -5.65
CA GLU A 863 -13.95 -0.82 -4.74
C GLU A 863 -13.58 -2.03 -3.86
N ALA A 864 -14.57 -2.74 -3.31
CA ALA A 864 -14.35 -3.96 -2.54
C ALA A 864 -13.64 -5.05 -3.37
N TRP A 865 -14.00 -5.20 -4.65
CA TRP A 865 -13.34 -6.13 -5.55
C TRP A 865 -11.86 -5.78 -5.78
N ARG A 866 -11.57 -4.50 -6.06
CA ARG A 866 -10.20 -3.99 -6.18
C ARG A 866 -9.39 -4.26 -4.91
N LEU A 867 -9.96 -4.00 -3.74
CA LEU A 867 -9.31 -4.27 -2.44
C LEU A 867 -9.09 -5.77 -2.23
N HIS A 868 -10.01 -6.65 -2.62
CA HIS A 868 -9.79 -8.10 -2.55
C HIS A 868 -8.59 -8.54 -3.42
N GLN A 869 -8.40 -7.93 -4.59
CA GLN A 869 -7.24 -8.18 -5.45
C GLN A 869 -5.92 -7.67 -4.83
N GLU A 870 -5.94 -6.62 -4.00
CA GLU A 870 -4.78 -6.20 -3.20
C GLU A 870 -4.44 -7.18 -2.06
N LEU A 871 -5.47 -7.81 -1.47
CA LEU A 871 -5.30 -8.81 -0.42
C LEU A 871 -4.73 -10.12 -0.97
N ASP A 872 -5.31 -10.64 -2.05
CA ASP A 872 -4.82 -11.79 -2.82
C ASP A 872 -5.01 -11.54 -4.32
N PRO A 873 -3.93 -11.29 -5.09
CA PRO A 873 -4.02 -11.15 -6.54
C PRO A 873 -4.62 -12.38 -7.25
N TYR A 874 -4.51 -13.57 -6.64
CA TYR A 874 -5.07 -14.80 -7.17
C TYR A 874 -6.58 -14.95 -6.89
N CYS A 875 -7.21 -14.00 -6.20
CA CYS A 875 -8.66 -13.98 -6.06
C CYS A 875 -9.37 -13.72 -7.41
N SER A 876 -8.66 -13.25 -8.44
CA SER A 876 -9.14 -13.24 -9.83
C SER A 876 -8.29 -14.15 -10.73
N ASN A 877 -8.75 -14.35 -11.95
CA ASN A 877 -8.05 -15.05 -13.02
C ASN A 877 -8.56 -14.57 -14.38
N GLU A 878 -7.90 -14.97 -15.48
CA GLU A 878 -8.24 -14.53 -16.84
C GLU A 878 -9.71 -14.78 -17.21
N PHE A 879 -10.33 -15.86 -16.72
CA PHE A 879 -11.74 -16.12 -16.98
C PHE A 879 -12.64 -15.10 -16.28
N VAL A 880 -12.38 -14.83 -14.99
CA VAL A 880 -13.13 -13.86 -14.18
C VAL A 880 -12.95 -12.44 -14.73
N ASP A 881 -11.72 -12.08 -15.11
CA ASP A 881 -11.42 -10.76 -15.67
C ASP A 881 -12.18 -10.53 -16.99
N ARG A 882 -12.19 -11.53 -17.89
CA ARG A 882 -12.99 -11.46 -19.14
C ARG A 882 -14.49 -11.42 -18.89
N LEU A 883 -14.98 -12.15 -17.88
CA LEU A 883 -16.40 -12.13 -17.51
C LEU A 883 -16.81 -10.73 -17.02
N PHE A 884 -15.99 -10.09 -16.20
CA PHE A 884 -16.26 -8.75 -15.68
C PHE A 884 -16.08 -7.68 -16.75
N GLU A 885 -15.07 -7.76 -17.60
CA GLU A 885 -14.93 -6.89 -18.77
C GLU A 885 -16.14 -6.98 -19.71
N PHE A 886 -16.66 -8.19 -19.94
CA PHE A 886 -17.88 -8.40 -20.71
C PHE A 886 -19.14 -7.81 -20.04
N ALA A 887 -19.24 -7.89 -18.72
CA ALA A 887 -20.38 -7.39 -17.95
C ALA A 887 -20.35 -5.88 -17.69
N ASP A 888 -19.17 -5.25 -17.72
CA ASP A 888 -18.95 -3.84 -17.36
C ASP A 888 -19.89 -2.84 -18.06
N PRO A 889 -20.17 -2.95 -19.38
CA PRO A 889 -21.10 -2.04 -20.05
C PRO A 889 -22.53 -2.07 -19.48
N PHE A 890 -22.94 -3.20 -18.90
CA PHE A 890 -24.29 -3.42 -18.37
C PHE A 890 -24.40 -3.16 -16.87
N CYS A 891 -23.28 -3.22 -16.14
CA CYS A 891 -23.23 -3.21 -14.69
C CYS A 891 -22.84 -1.84 -14.11
N CYS A 892 -23.38 -1.51 -12.93
CA CYS A 892 -22.85 -0.45 -12.07
C CYS A 892 -21.91 -1.00 -10.99
N GLY A 893 -21.89 -2.32 -10.77
CA GLY A 893 -20.87 -2.98 -9.97
C GLY A 893 -20.87 -4.50 -10.08
N TYR A 894 -19.74 -5.12 -9.74
CA TYR A 894 -19.59 -6.58 -9.74
C TYR A 894 -18.46 -7.02 -8.81
N LYS A 895 -18.53 -8.26 -8.33
CA LYS A 895 -17.44 -8.93 -7.58
C LYS A 895 -17.68 -10.43 -7.46
N LEU A 896 -16.63 -11.19 -7.15
CA LEU A 896 -16.82 -12.55 -6.62
C LEU A 896 -17.28 -12.51 -5.14
N VAL A 897 -17.94 -13.58 -4.73
CA VAL A 897 -18.40 -13.84 -3.35
C VAL A 897 -17.36 -14.69 -2.62
N GLY A 898 -17.09 -14.38 -1.36
CA GLY A 898 -16.09 -15.10 -0.55
C GLY A 898 -14.63 -14.85 -0.97
N ALA A 899 -13.77 -15.86 -0.81
CA ALA A 899 -12.30 -15.72 -0.97
C ALA A 899 -11.80 -15.53 -2.41
N GLY A 900 -12.65 -15.74 -3.42
CA GLY A 900 -12.33 -15.56 -4.84
C GLY A 900 -11.62 -16.74 -5.52
N GLY A 901 -11.19 -16.53 -6.76
CA GLY A 901 -10.53 -17.48 -7.66
C GLY A 901 -11.49 -18.44 -8.37
N GLY A 902 -12.80 -18.21 -8.24
CA GLY A 902 -13.90 -19.03 -8.75
C GLY A 902 -15.16 -18.82 -7.91
N GLY A 903 -16.17 -19.67 -8.10
CA GLY A 903 -17.40 -19.66 -7.32
C GLY A 903 -18.49 -18.77 -7.90
N PHE A 904 -19.22 -18.07 -7.03
CA PHE A 904 -20.28 -17.17 -7.44
C PHE A 904 -19.76 -15.74 -7.63
N ALA A 905 -20.26 -15.09 -8.67
CA ALA A 905 -20.17 -13.67 -8.95
C ALA A 905 -21.51 -12.99 -8.70
N LEU A 906 -21.45 -11.78 -8.15
CA LEU A 906 -22.57 -10.84 -8.13
C LEU A 906 -22.35 -9.83 -9.25
N LEU A 907 -23.33 -9.69 -10.14
CA LEU A 907 -23.35 -8.68 -11.20
C LEU A 907 -24.54 -7.77 -10.96
N LEU A 908 -24.30 -6.51 -10.59
CA LEU A 908 -25.34 -5.53 -10.34
C LEU A 908 -25.50 -4.65 -11.58
N ALA A 909 -26.59 -4.86 -12.30
CA ALA A 909 -26.90 -4.13 -13.53
C ALA A 909 -27.29 -2.67 -13.25
N LYS A 910 -27.01 -1.77 -14.22
CA LYS A 910 -27.41 -0.35 -14.16
C LYS A 910 -28.92 -0.16 -14.03
N ASN A 911 -29.72 -1.07 -14.57
CA ASN A 911 -31.18 -1.11 -14.46
C ASN A 911 -31.71 -2.50 -14.87
N GLY A 912 -33.00 -2.74 -14.68
CA GLY A 912 -33.63 -4.03 -14.98
C GLY A 912 -33.62 -4.43 -16.46
N ASN A 913 -33.49 -3.50 -17.41
CA ASN A 913 -33.33 -3.84 -18.82
C ASN A 913 -31.91 -4.33 -19.12
N SER A 914 -30.90 -3.62 -18.60
CA SER A 914 -29.50 -4.05 -18.70
C SER A 914 -29.28 -5.43 -18.05
N ALA A 915 -29.98 -5.74 -16.95
CA ALA A 915 -29.94 -7.07 -16.33
C ALA A 915 -30.47 -8.16 -17.27
N LYS A 916 -31.56 -7.90 -17.99
CA LYS A 916 -32.14 -8.85 -18.97
C LYS A 916 -31.21 -9.03 -20.16
N GLU A 917 -30.69 -7.95 -20.73
CA GLU A 917 -29.75 -7.98 -21.85
C GLU A 917 -28.48 -8.75 -21.49
N LEU A 918 -27.91 -8.50 -20.30
CA LEU A 918 -26.73 -9.21 -19.80
C LEU A 918 -27.04 -10.70 -19.60
N LYS A 919 -28.19 -11.04 -19.02
CA LYS A 919 -28.63 -12.42 -18.82
C LYS A 919 -28.75 -13.18 -20.14
N GLU A 920 -29.39 -12.59 -21.14
CA GLU A 920 -29.54 -13.17 -22.49
C GLU A 920 -28.18 -13.31 -23.19
N SER A 921 -27.33 -12.30 -23.07
CA SER A 921 -25.99 -12.29 -23.67
C SER A 921 -25.07 -13.36 -23.07
N LEU A 922 -25.12 -13.57 -21.74
CA LEU A 922 -24.37 -14.63 -21.07
C LEU A 922 -24.90 -16.03 -21.42
N GLN A 923 -26.21 -16.20 -21.61
CA GLN A 923 -26.80 -17.49 -21.98
C GLN A 923 -26.56 -17.87 -23.45
N THR A 924 -26.38 -16.89 -24.33
CA THR A 924 -26.14 -17.11 -25.77
C THR A 924 -24.67 -17.19 -26.13
N SER A 925 -23.79 -16.60 -25.32
CA SER A 925 -22.35 -16.64 -25.53
C SER A 925 -21.79 -18.05 -25.32
N SER A 926 -21.12 -18.60 -26.34
CA SER A 926 -20.34 -19.84 -26.20
C SER A 926 -19.01 -19.64 -25.47
N SER A 927 -18.64 -18.39 -25.16
CA SER A 927 -17.35 -18.04 -24.57
C SER A 927 -17.31 -18.19 -23.04
N PHE A 928 -18.47 -18.28 -22.39
CA PHE A 928 -18.60 -18.35 -20.94
C PHE A 928 -19.47 -19.54 -20.53
N ASP A 929 -18.87 -20.52 -19.83
CA ASP A 929 -19.61 -21.64 -19.21
C ASP A 929 -20.08 -21.24 -17.80
N VAL A 930 -21.11 -20.40 -17.75
CA VAL A 930 -21.65 -19.85 -16.51
C VAL A 930 -23.09 -20.28 -16.29
N LYS A 931 -23.49 -20.41 -15.02
CA LYS A 931 -24.87 -20.72 -14.63
C LYS A 931 -25.47 -19.58 -13.82
N ILE A 932 -26.56 -18.99 -14.31
CA ILE A 932 -27.30 -17.95 -13.60
C ILE A 932 -28.37 -18.61 -12.74
N TYR A 933 -28.37 -18.30 -11.44
CA TYR A 933 -29.31 -18.88 -10.48
C TYR A 933 -30.51 -17.95 -10.23
N SER A 934 -31.69 -18.55 -10.07
CA SER A 934 -32.84 -17.86 -9.51
C SER A 934 -32.65 -17.75 -8.00
N TRP A 935 -32.89 -16.57 -7.42
CA TRP A 935 -32.67 -16.31 -6.00
C TRP A 935 -33.78 -15.42 -5.43
N ASN A 936 -34.01 -15.54 -4.11
CA ASN A 936 -34.88 -14.64 -3.36
C ASN A 936 -34.26 -14.30 -2.00
N ILE A 937 -34.55 -13.10 -1.48
CA ILE A 937 -34.13 -12.72 -0.12
C ILE A 937 -34.91 -13.59 0.89
N CYS A 938 -34.19 -14.26 1.79
CA CYS A 938 -34.81 -15.02 2.87
C CYS A 938 -35.19 -14.05 3.99
N LEU A 939 -36.44 -13.60 4.08
CA LEU A 939 -36.88 -12.61 5.07
C LEU A 939 -37.24 -13.20 6.45
N GLU A 940 -37.48 -14.52 6.51
CA GLU A 940 -37.83 -15.27 7.72
C GLU A 940 -36.97 -16.52 7.87
#